data_AF-A0A4Z0YNT9-F1
#
_entry.id   AF-A0A4Z0YNT9-F1
#
_cell.length_a   1.000
_cell.length_b   1.000
_cell.length_c   1.000
_cell.angle_alpha   90.00
_cell.angle_beta   90.00
_cell.angle_gamma   90.00
#
_symmetry.space_group_name_H-M   'P 1'
#
loop_
_entity.id
_entity.type
_entity.pdbx_description
1 polymer ?
#
loop_
_entity_poly.entity_id
_entity_poly.type
_entity_poly.pdbx_seq_one_letter_code
_entity_poly.pdbx_strand_id
1 'polypeptide(L)'
;MDAPPVKLSELLRHPEDLDKIGALKLEFTRKKAAVDSQLRGGLRDQLETTQSGMNGLTDGQKTVQAIRDEMMKIDTLCSESQNMIKDFASINIVSQAHRNFGAVETMVDNLQAFNDRLNRIELMLREDAQDIKNMPNLLRVHYELTRLRNIRDDAMEQIQRAEDPGLQSTLEDYFSRLDDAIEWFDHHFDLIALDMINLVCDGDDGIVVRLAIIVEAEEKSDQRVEALQEALKDHKEMATRFQSITDGAKKVRGYKDRFLKAISITCEEKLAEARQKFLDDPTKLADSMKWYFNYLNAVKQGMVHLMPKKWKILKTFGDIYHQLMHDLLTGTIEDPEASSAHTLEIINWPEKYYKKMRKLGFVESDLRPHVIDNREQELVKDFRQLIIKFLDEWIERIFAQERRDFADRNVEGSNLDTDEYGYFRTRNLVDMWRMLREQIDVAGNSQRTDVAEGVIDAMFLRLRGRQQTFQNMLEEEGARYEGDKDSELEGFQALQDWLVATANDQMACIDDNEEDGRLAYLSSFKQKFEPFVTPQYTEHAESEMNLLRDGYVDFSTWCINKFAKLVISVDFRTVITTFFTPRWYETMAMKQMIVTFEEYVGDYQQVLHHSLVDIFVEIFADELLVRYLMCVRNKGAKFKRTDPFQDKIFNDISTAFEFFRALPNPDVSNAITQTWRVTEYFLQLLTSEKEALPDVFQEFKSRYWDLQITWVEAVLRSRDDFERSMLNAVKARAAQMDVVRGPETIMGKVK
;
A
#
# COMPACT_ATOMS: atom_id res chain seq x y z
N MET A 1 5.36 -21.91 -34.40
CA MET A 1 4.81 -20.71 -33.72
C MET A 1 4.04 -19.93 -34.76
N ASP A 2 2.70 -19.99 -34.67
CA ASP A 2 1.82 -19.21 -35.53
C ASP A 2 2.04 -17.72 -35.29
N ALA A 3 2.25 -16.96 -36.36
CA ALA A 3 2.25 -15.51 -36.29
C ALA A 3 0.89 -15.04 -35.74
N PRO A 4 0.86 -14.07 -34.80
CA PRO A 4 -0.40 -13.62 -34.22
C PRO A 4 -1.31 -13.12 -35.34
N PRO A 5 -2.57 -13.59 -35.42
CA PRO A 5 -3.49 -13.12 -36.45
C PRO A 5 -3.66 -11.62 -36.27
N VAL A 6 -3.25 -10.85 -37.28
CA VAL A 6 -3.54 -9.41 -37.34
C VAL A 6 -5.06 -9.29 -37.34
N LYS A 7 -5.64 -9.00 -36.18
CA LYS A 7 -7.08 -8.84 -36.03
C LYS A 7 -7.50 -7.59 -36.79
N LEU A 8 -7.87 -7.76 -38.05
CA LEU A 8 -8.41 -6.69 -38.90
C LEU A 8 -9.58 -5.95 -38.21
N SER A 9 -10.32 -6.68 -37.36
CA SER A 9 -11.41 -6.16 -36.54
C SER A 9 -11.00 -5.12 -35.50
N GLU A 10 -9.73 -5.08 -35.08
CA GLU A 10 -9.20 -4.07 -34.16
C GLU A 10 -8.69 -2.83 -34.89
N LEU A 11 -8.30 -2.97 -36.17
CA LEU A 11 -7.69 -1.91 -36.99
C LEU A 11 -8.71 -1.12 -37.85
N LEU A 12 -9.88 -1.70 -38.13
CA LEU A 12 -10.94 -1.08 -38.94
C LEU A 12 -12.26 -1.14 -38.15
N ARG A 13 -12.49 -0.17 -37.26
CA ARG A 13 -13.68 -0.14 -36.39
C ARG A 13 -14.79 0.77 -36.93
N HIS A 14 -14.43 1.79 -37.71
CA HIS A 14 -15.37 2.77 -38.26
C HIS A 14 -15.26 2.86 -39.80
N PRO A 15 -16.33 3.29 -40.51
CA PRO A 15 -16.33 3.37 -41.98
C PRO A 15 -15.24 4.29 -42.56
N GLU A 16 -14.84 5.33 -41.82
CA GLU A 16 -13.77 6.26 -42.19
C GLU A 16 -12.37 5.63 -42.13
N ASP A 17 -12.20 4.49 -41.46
CA ASP A 17 -10.92 3.76 -41.41
C ASP A 17 -10.58 3.07 -42.75
N LEU A 18 -11.53 3.00 -43.70
CA LEU A 18 -11.30 2.47 -45.05
C LEU A 18 -10.28 3.31 -45.82
N ASP A 19 -10.19 4.61 -45.56
CA ASP A 19 -9.21 5.50 -46.21
C ASP A 19 -7.76 5.19 -45.77
N LYS A 20 -7.59 4.57 -44.59
CA LYS A 20 -6.29 4.17 -44.04
C LYS A 20 -5.74 2.88 -44.65
N ILE A 21 -6.53 2.14 -45.44
CA ILE A 21 -6.13 0.87 -46.06
C ILE A 21 -4.91 1.04 -46.98
N GLY A 22 -4.83 2.14 -47.74
CA GLY A 22 -3.70 2.42 -48.63
C GLY A 22 -2.38 2.53 -47.87
N ALA A 23 -2.39 3.24 -46.74
CA ALA A 23 -1.23 3.40 -45.87
C ALA A 23 -0.86 2.08 -45.15
N LEU A 24 -1.85 1.36 -44.60
CA LEU A 24 -1.64 0.06 -43.95
C LEU A 24 -1.06 -0.97 -44.93
N LYS A 25 -1.53 -1.02 -46.17
CA LYS A 25 -0.99 -1.92 -47.21
C LYS A 25 0.48 -1.62 -47.48
N LEU A 26 0.86 -0.34 -47.52
CA LEU A 26 2.24 0.09 -47.76
C LEU A 26 3.14 -0.25 -46.56
N GLU A 27 2.62 -0.05 -45.33
CA GLU A 27 3.30 -0.43 -44.09
C GLU A 27 3.51 -1.95 -43.98
N PHE A 28 2.47 -2.76 -44.23
CA PHE A 28 2.59 -4.22 -44.23
C PHE A 28 3.49 -4.74 -45.36
N THR A 29 3.50 -4.09 -46.52
CA THR A 29 4.43 -4.43 -47.60
C THR A 29 5.87 -4.16 -47.18
N ARG A 30 6.13 -3.05 -46.49
CA ARG A 30 7.46 -2.73 -45.96
C ARG A 30 7.89 -3.70 -44.86
N LYS A 31 6.99 -4.02 -43.92
CA LYS A 31 7.24 -5.03 -42.87
C LYS A 31 7.51 -6.40 -43.47
N LYS A 32 6.72 -6.82 -44.47
CA LYS A 32 6.95 -8.07 -45.20
C LYS A 32 8.31 -8.06 -45.91
N ALA A 33 8.68 -6.99 -46.59
CA ALA A 33 9.99 -6.89 -47.26
C ALA A 33 11.16 -6.96 -46.26
N ALA A 34 11.01 -6.35 -45.07
CA ALA A 34 12.01 -6.45 -44.01
C ALA A 34 12.12 -7.88 -43.45
N VAL A 35 10.98 -8.54 -43.21
CA VAL A 35 10.93 -9.94 -42.76
C VAL A 35 11.50 -10.89 -43.83
N ASP A 36 11.14 -10.71 -45.10
CA ASP A 36 11.68 -11.50 -46.21
C ASP A 36 13.20 -11.31 -46.35
N SER A 37 13.71 -10.10 -46.13
CA SER A 37 15.16 -9.83 -46.11
C SER A 37 15.85 -10.51 -44.92
N GLN A 38 15.25 -10.46 -43.72
CA GLN A 38 15.76 -11.16 -42.55
C GLN A 38 15.73 -12.68 -42.72
N LEU A 39 14.65 -13.22 -43.30
CA LEU A 39 14.53 -14.64 -43.61
C LEU A 39 15.57 -15.07 -44.64
N ARG A 40 15.81 -14.28 -45.69
CA ARG A 40 16.87 -14.58 -46.67
C ARG A 40 18.27 -14.54 -46.05
N GLY A 41 18.55 -13.58 -45.19
CA GLY A 41 19.79 -13.51 -44.42
C GLY A 41 19.96 -14.73 -43.52
N GLY A 42 18.97 -14.99 -42.66
CA GLY A 42 19.00 -16.14 -41.75
C GLY A 42 19.05 -17.49 -42.46
N LEU A 43 18.36 -17.66 -43.60
CA LEU A 43 18.41 -18.90 -44.39
C LEU A 43 19.78 -19.08 -45.05
N ARG A 44 20.41 -17.99 -45.51
CA ARG A 44 21.78 -18.03 -46.03
C ARG A 44 22.77 -18.42 -44.93
N ASP A 45 22.69 -17.80 -43.76
CA ASP A 45 23.58 -18.08 -42.63
C ASP A 45 23.41 -19.53 -42.13
N GLN A 46 22.17 -20.02 -42.08
CA GLN A 46 21.89 -21.42 -41.75
C GLN A 46 22.43 -22.38 -42.82
N LEU A 47 22.28 -22.06 -44.11
CA LEU A 47 22.86 -22.88 -45.19
C LEU A 47 24.38 -22.89 -45.15
N GLU A 48 25.02 -21.74 -44.90
CA GLU A 48 26.47 -21.62 -44.79
C GLU A 48 27.00 -22.38 -43.57
N THR A 49 26.31 -22.27 -42.43
CA THR A 49 26.62 -23.04 -41.21
C THR A 49 26.44 -24.54 -41.44
N THR A 50 25.37 -24.95 -42.12
CA THR A 50 25.09 -26.36 -42.44
C THR A 50 26.13 -26.90 -43.41
N GLN A 51 26.51 -26.13 -44.43
CA GLN A 51 27.53 -26.52 -45.40
C GLN A 51 28.91 -26.61 -44.76
N SER A 52 29.27 -25.64 -43.91
CA SER A 52 30.50 -25.69 -43.10
C SER A 52 30.48 -26.88 -42.13
N GLY A 53 29.34 -27.17 -41.50
CA GLY A 53 29.14 -28.33 -40.64
C GLY A 53 29.27 -29.65 -41.40
N MET A 54 28.69 -29.76 -42.60
CA MET A 54 28.83 -30.94 -43.46
C MET A 54 30.29 -31.15 -43.91
N ASN A 55 30.98 -30.08 -44.29
CA ASN A 55 32.39 -30.14 -44.65
C ASN A 55 33.24 -30.56 -43.44
N GLY A 56 33.00 -29.95 -42.28
CA GLY A 56 33.67 -30.30 -41.02
C GLY A 56 33.42 -31.74 -40.57
N LEU A 57 32.20 -32.25 -40.75
CA LEU A 57 31.88 -33.66 -40.48
C LEU A 57 32.56 -34.61 -41.47
N THR A 58 32.60 -34.24 -42.75
CA THR A 58 33.26 -35.04 -43.79
C THR A 58 34.76 -35.12 -43.55
N ASP A 59 35.38 -33.98 -43.21
CA ASP A 59 36.81 -33.91 -42.91
C ASP A 59 37.15 -34.56 -41.56
N GLY A 60 36.29 -34.40 -40.55
CA GLY A 60 36.37 -35.12 -39.28
C GLY A 60 36.28 -36.63 -39.48
N GLN A 61 35.35 -37.11 -40.29
CA GLN A 61 35.22 -38.52 -40.62
C GLN A 61 36.47 -39.06 -41.35
N LYS A 62 37.00 -38.32 -42.34
CA LYS A 62 38.27 -38.68 -43.00
C LYS A 62 39.43 -38.74 -42.01
N THR A 63 39.52 -37.76 -41.10
CA THR A 63 40.59 -37.69 -40.10
C THR A 63 40.50 -38.84 -39.10
N VAL A 64 39.29 -39.15 -38.61
CA VAL A 64 39.05 -40.30 -37.72
C VAL A 64 39.36 -41.61 -38.42
N GLN A 65 38.99 -41.75 -39.70
CA GLN A 65 39.33 -42.94 -40.47
C GLN A 65 40.84 -43.08 -40.64
N ALA A 66 41.56 -41.99 -40.94
CA ALA A 66 43.02 -41.98 -41.01
C ALA A 66 43.67 -42.32 -39.66
N ILE A 67 43.17 -41.77 -38.54
CA ILE A 67 43.65 -42.10 -37.19
C ILE A 67 43.40 -43.57 -36.88
N ARG A 68 42.23 -44.11 -37.24
CA ARG A 68 41.91 -45.52 -37.07
C ARG A 68 42.85 -46.41 -37.86
N ASP A 69 43.11 -46.06 -39.12
CA ASP A 69 43.99 -46.82 -40.00
C ASP A 69 45.44 -46.77 -39.49
N GLU A 70 45.92 -45.62 -39.00
CA GLU A 70 47.23 -45.52 -38.36
C GLU A 70 47.30 -46.23 -37.00
N MET A 71 46.25 -46.18 -36.17
CA MET A 71 46.16 -46.96 -34.93
C MET A 71 46.19 -48.46 -35.22
N MET A 72 45.50 -48.93 -36.26
CA MET A 72 45.54 -50.33 -36.69
C MET A 72 46.95 -50.72 -37.16
N LYS A 73 47.65 -49.84 -37.91
CA LYS A 73 49.06 -50.05 -38.29
C LYS A 73 49.98 -50.08 -37.07
N ILE A 74 49.80 -49.19 -36.11
CA ILE A 74 50.58 -49.17 -34.86
C ILE A 74 50.33 -50.45 -34.06
N ASP A 75 49.08 -50.90 -33.94
CA ASP A 75 48.73 -52.12 -33.20
C ASP A 75 49.28 -53.37 -33.89
N THR A 76 49.22 -53.44 -35.22
CA THR A 76 49.87 -54.51 -35.99
C THR A 76 51.39 -54.47 -35.82
N LEU A 77 52.03 -53.31 -35.94
CA LEU A 77 53.47 -53.16 -35.69
C LEU A 77 53.87 -53.54 -34.26
N CYS A 78 53.08 -53.17 -33.25
CA CYS A 78 53.29 -53.55 -31.85
C CYS A 78 53.12 -55.06 -31.62
N SER A 79 52.12 -55.68 -32.25
CA SER A 79 51.90 -57.14 -32.18
C SER A 79 53.01 -57.92 -32.90
N GLU A 80 53.45 -57.45 -34.07
CA GLU A 80 54.55 -58.04 -34.83
C GLU A 80 55.89 -57.88 -34.10
N SER A 81 56.12 -56.74 -33.45
CA SER A 81 57.35 -56.51 -32.66
C SER A 81 57.37 -57.25 -31.32
N GLN A 82 56.22 -57.49 -30.68
CA GLN A 82 56.11 -58.38 -29.51
C GLN A 82 56.57 -59.82 -29.84
N ASN A 83 56.33 -60.29 -31.07
CA ASN A 83 56.75 -61.62 -31.53
C ASN A 83 58.21 -61.69 -32.01
N MET A 84 58.87 -60.55 -32.29
CA MET A 84 60.28 -60.51 -32.69
C MET A 84 61.26 -60.68 -31.52
N ILE A 85 60.88 -60.24 -30.32
CA ILE A 85 61.73 -60.30 -29.12
C ILE A 85 61.31 -61.52 -28.30
N LYS A 86 62.06 -62.62 -28.40
CA LYS A 86 61.74 -63.91 -27.75
C LYS A 86 61.51 -63.83 -26.23
N ASP A 87 62.06 -62.81 -25.55
CA ASP A 87 61.95 -62.63 -24.09
C ASP A 87 61.24 -61.32 -23.69
N PHE A 88 60.43 -60.70 -24.56
CA PHE A 88 59.76 -59.42 -24.25
C PHE A 88 58.88 -59.50 -22.99
N ALA A 89 58.19 -60.63 -22.79
CA ALA A 89 57.40 -60.87 -21.58
C ALA A 89 58.27 -60.84 -20.32
N SER A 90 59.44 -61.48 -20.36
CA SER A 90 60.41 -61.50 -19.25
C SER A 90 61.01 -60.11 -18.99
N ILE A 91 61.35 -59.36 -20.04
CA ILE A 91 61.87 -57.99 -19.95
C ILE A 91 60.80 -57.04 -19.38
N ASN A 92 59.53 -57.20 -19.78
CA ASN A 92 58.43 -56.41 -19.25
C ASN A 92 58.20 -56.68 -17.76
N ILE A 93 58.23 -57.95 -17.34
CA ILE A 93 58.15 -58.33 -15.92
C ILE A 93 59.32 -57.72 -15.14
N VAL A 94 60.54 -57.77 -15.66
CA VAL A 94 61.73 -57.16 -15.01
C VAL A 94 61.61 -55.63 -14.96
N SER A 95 61.12 -54.99 -16.01
CA SER A 95 60.89 -53.54 -16.06
C SER A 95 59.80 -53.10 -15.08
N GLN A 96 58.70 -53.86 -14.98
CA GLN A 96 57.65 -53.64 -13.99
C GLN A 96 58.18 -53.86 -12.57
N ALA A 97 58.94 -54.92 -12.33
CA ALA A 97 59.57 -55.17 -11.04
C ALA A 97 60.51 -54.02 -10.64
N HIS A 98 61.36 -53.53 -11.56
CA HIS A 98 62.25 -52.40 -11.29
C HIS A 98 61.48 -51.11 -11.00
N ARG A 99 60.38 -50.82 -11.71
CA ARG A 99 59.51 -49.67 -11.41
C ARG A 99 58.86 -49.80 -10.04
N ASN A 100 58.37 -50.98 -9.70
CA ASN A 100 57.77 -51.26 -8.40
C ASN A 100 58.80 -51.12 -7.28
N PHE A 101 60.02 -51.63 -7.45
CA PHE A 101 61.11 -51.47 -6.48
C PHE A 101 61.48 -49.99 -6.29
N GLY A 102 61.60 -49.21 -7.37
CA GLY A 102 61.85 -47.77 -7.25
C GLY A 102 60.72 -47.00 -6.56
N ALA A 103 59.47 -47.39 -6.80
CA ALA A 103 58.32 -46.81 -6.10
C ALA A 103 58.32 -47.15 -4.61
N VAL A 104 58.66 -48.39 -4.24
CA VAL A 104 58.76 -48.84 -2.84
C VAL A 104 59.93 -48.15 -2.13
N GLU A 105 61.10 -48.04 -2.76
CA GLU A 105 62.25 -47.31 -2.22
C GLU A 105 61.89 -45.84 -1.91
N THR A 106 61.25 -45.17 -2.87
CA THR A 106 60.77 -43.79 -2.71
C THR A 106 59.75 -43.67 -1.56
N MET A 107 58.85 -44.64 -1.42
CA MET A 107 57.86 -44.66 -0.35
C MET A 107 58.50 -44.87 1.03
N VAL A 108 59.47 -45.77 1.14
CA VAL A 108 60.22 -46.01 2.39
C VAL A 108 60.98 -44.76 2.81
N ASP A 109 61.69 -44.11 1.87
CA ASP A 109 62.41 -42.86 2.14
C ASP A 109 61.46 -41.75 2.61
N ASN A 110 60.28 -41.65 1.99
CA ASN A 110 59.26 -40.68 2.38
C ASN A 110 58.69 -40.94 3.78
N LEU A 111 58.46 -42.20 4.16
CA LEU A 111 57.99 -42.58 5.50
C LEU A 111 59.07 -42.36 6.56
N GLN A 112 60.34 -42.67 6.26
CA GLN A 112 61.45 -42.41 7.18
C GLN A 112 61.65 -40.91 7.42
N ALA A 113 61.57 -40.10 6.37
CA ALA A 113 61.71 -38.64 6.47
C ALA A 113 60.45 -37.92 7.00
N PHE A 114 59.32 -38.63 7.17
CA PHE A 114 58.02 -38.05 7.50
C PHE A 114 58.03 -37.31 8.83
N ASN A 115 58.45 -38.00 9.91
CA ASN A 115 58.47 -37.43 11.26
C ASN A 115 59.39 -36.20 11.36
N ASP A 116 60.55 -36.22 10.71
CA ASP A 116 61.48 -35.08 10.71
C ASP A 116 60.91 -33.88 9.94
N ARG A 117 60.17 -34.12 8.85
CA ARG A 117 59.46 -33.06 8.11
C ARG A 117 58.30 -32.51 8.95
N LEU A 118 57.54 -33.36 9.63
CA LEU A 118 56.43 -32.95 10.49
C LEU A 118 56.91 -32.09 11.68
N ASN A 119 57.99 -32.50 12.36
CA ASN A 119 58.58 -31.72 13.45
C ASN A 119 59.02 -30.31 13.00
N ARG A 120 59.53 -30.18 11.76
CA ARG A 120 59.87 -28.85 11.18
C ARG A 120 58.63 -28.00 10.90
N ILE A 121 57.54 -28.61 10.47
CA ILE A 121 56.25 -27.93 10.27
C ILE A 121 55.69 -27.43 11.59
N GLU A 122 55.66 -28.27 12.62
CA GLU A 122 55.21 -27.88 13.96
C GLU A 122 56.04 -26.71 14.53
N LEU A 123 57.35 -26.67 14.27
CA LEU A 123 58.20 -25.53 14.66
C LEU A 123 57.83 -24.26 13.90
N MET A 124 57.65 -24.32 12.57
CA MET A 124 57.24 -23.17 11.76
C MET A 124 55.85 -22.65 12.15
N LEU A 125 54.91 -23.54 12.49
CA LEU A 125 53.59 -23.18 13.02
C LEU A 125 53.68 -22.49 14.38
N ARG A 126 54.59 -22.91 15.27
CA ARG A 126 54.86 -22.21 16.54
C ARG A 126 55.39 -20.81 16.34
N GLU A 127 56.28 -20.62 15.36
CA GLU A 127 56.83 -19.30 15.02
C GLU A 127 55.73 -18.37 14.48
N ASP A 128 54.89 -18.86 13.56
CA ASP A 128 53.75 -18.09 13.03
C ASP A 128 52.71 -17.76 14.12
N ALA A 129 52.50 -18.65 15.10
CA ALA A 129 51.62 -18.39 16.24
C ALA A 129 52.13 -17.28 17.18
N GLN A 130 53.45 -17.03 17.20
CA GLN A 130 54.04 -15.93 17.98
C GLN A 130 54.00 -14.60 17.24
N ASP A 131 53.99 -14.62 15.91
CA ASP A 131 53.90 -13.45 15.03
C ASP A 131 52.64 -13.50 14.16
N ILE A 132 51.49 -13.35 14.82
CA ILE A 132 50.16 -13.39 14.19
C ILE A 132 49.99 -12.31 13.11
N LYS A 133 50.75 -11.21 13.20
CA LYS A 133 50.64 -10.06 12.28
C LYS A 133 51.41 -10.21 10.98
N ASN A 134 52.43 -11.06 10.92
CA ASN A 134 53.19 -11.25 9.67
C ASN A 134 53.15 -12.70 9.16
N MET A 135 53.11 -13.72 10.03
CA MET A 135 53.09 -15.16 9.67
C MET A 135 53.96 -15.52 8.44
N PRO A 136 55.29 -15.31 8.50
CA PRO A 136 56.21 -15.50 7.38
C PRO A 136 56.21 -16.92 6.79
N ASN A 137 55.91 -17.93 7.61
CA ASN A 137 56.04 -19.33 7.19
C ASN A 137 54.75 -19.90 6.58
N LEU A 138 53.64 -19.17 6.55
CA LEU A 138 52.32 -19.65 6.15
C LEU A 138 52.30 -20.40 4.80
N LEU A 139 52.92 -19.82 3.75
CA LEU A 139 53.01 -20.45 2.42
C LEU A 139 53.87 -21.72 2.43
N ARG A 140 54.97 -21.69 3.21
CA ARG A 140 55.92 -22.79 3.28
C ARG A 140 55.32 -23.97 4.05
N VAL A 141 54.61 -23.68 5.13
CA VAL A 141 53.85 -24.63 5.92
C VAL A 141 52.78 -25.29 5.05
N HIS A 142 51.99 -24.51 4.32
CA HIS A 142 50.97 -25.02 3.39
C HIS A 142 51.55 -25.98 2.35
N TYR A 143 52.68 -25.60 1.73
CA TYR A 143 53.34 -26.42 0.71
C TYR A 143 53.85 -27.75 1.27
N GLU A 144 54.56 -27.73 2.40
CA GLU A 144 55.10 -28.96 3.01
C GLU A 144 53.99 -29.84 3.61
N LEU A 145 52.96 -29.25 4.23
CA LEU A 145 51.77 -29.99 4.67
C LEU A 145 51.07 -30.67 3.50
N THR A 146 50.95 -29.99 2.35
CA THR A 146 50.37 -30.58 1.14
C THR A 146 51.16 -31.79 0.67
N ARG A 147 52.49 -31.75 0.73
CA ARG A 147 53.34 -32.91 0.38
C ARG A 147 53.18 -34.06 1.36
N LEU A 148 53.13 -33.79 2.67
CA LEU A 148 52.91 -34.83 3.68
C LEU A 148 51.51 -35.45 3.55
N ARG A 149 50.48 -34.64 3.26
CA ARG A 149 49.13 -35.11 2.95
C ARG A 149 49.12 -36.03 1.73
N ASN A 150 49.84 -35.69 0.66
CA ASN A 150 49.93 -36.55 -0.53
C ASN A 150 50.63 -37.89 -0.21
N ILE A 151 51.72 -37.88 0.57
CA ILE A 151 52.40 -39.11 1.02
C ILE A 151 51.44 -40.00 1.83
N ARG A 152 50.67 -39.40 2.76
CA ARG A 152 49.63 -40.12 3.51
C ARG A 152 48.60 -40.73 2.56
N ASP A 153 48.04 -39.94 1.65
CA ASP A 153 46.99 -40.39 0.72
C ASP A 153 47.50 -41.47 -0.25
N ASP A 154 48.77 -41.41 -0.67
CA ASP A 154 49.46 -42.45 -1.44
C ASP A 154 49.61 -43.75 -0.65
N ALA A 155 50.07 -43.65 0.60
CA ALA A 155 50.27 -44.81 1.46
C ALA A 155 48.93 -45.50 1.79
N MET A 156 47.91 -44.72 2.12
CA MET A 156 46.57 -45.22 2.42
C MET A 156 45.92 -45.91 1.22
N GLU A 157 46.07 -45.37 0.01
CA GLU A 157 45.53 -46.02 -1.20
C GLU A 157 46.24 -47.36 -1.49
N GLN A 158 47.56 -47.42 -1.32
CA GLN A 158 48.32 -48.66 -1.54
C GLN A 158 47.88 -49.77 -0.59
N ILE A 159 47.65 -49.45 0.70
CA ILE A 159 47.11 -50.43 1.66
C ILE A 159 45.68 -50.81 1.31
N GLN A 160 44.84 -49.85 0.92
CA GLN A 160 43.45 -50.13 0.54
C GLN A 160 43.37 -51.08 -0.67
N ARG A 161 44.31 -50.98 -1.62
CA ARG A 161 44.45 -51.93 -2.74
C ARG A 161 44.97 -53.30 -2.33
N ALA A 162 45.74 -53.38 -1.25
CA ALA A 162 46.27 -54.63 -0.72
C ALA A 162 45.26 -55.44 0.12
N GLU A 163 44.10 -54.84 0.45
CA GLU A 163 43.01 -55.45 1.23
C GLU A 163 43.46 -56.01 2.61
N ASP A 164 44.39 -55.35 3.30
CA ASP A 164 44.86 -55.73 4.64
C ASP A 164 44.38 -54.74 5.72
N PRO A 165 43.31 -55.05 6.47
CA PRO A 165 42.72 -54.14 7.46
C PRO A 165 43.63 -53.83 8.66
N GLY A 166 44.54 -54.74 9.03
CA GLY A 166 45.38 -54.58 10.22
C GLY A 166 46.48 -53.54 10.04
N LEU A 167 47.07 -53.49 8.84
CA LEU A 167 48.10 -52.52 8.47
C LEU A 167 47.50 -51.13 8.22
N GLN A 168 46.24 -51.05 7.80
CA GLN A 168 45.53 -49.78 7.61
C GLN A 168 45.43 -49.00 8.94
N SER A 169 44.96 -49.64 10.00
CA SER A 169 44.85 -48.99 11.33
C SER A 169 46.21 -48.52 11.84
N THR A 170 47.29 -49.26 11.56
CA THR A 170 48.65 -48.89 12.00
C THR A 170 49.16 -47.64 11.26
N LEU A 171 48.84 -47.48 9.97
CA LEU A 171 49.16 -46.26 9.22
C LEU A 171 48.30 -45.07 9.67
N GLU A 172 47.01 -45.28 9.93
CA GLU A 172 46.13 -44.23 10.46
C GLU A 172 46.68 -43.67 11.78
N ASP A 173 47.07 -44.56 12.71
CA ASP A 173 47.71 -44.15 13.97
C ASP A 173 49.04 -43.42 13.75
N TYR A 174 49.86 -43.87 12.78
CA TYR A 174 51.12 -43.23 12.44
C TYR A 174 50.93 -41.80 11.90
N PHE A 175 49.88 -41.58 11.11
CA PHE A 175 49.58 -40.28 10.51
C PHE A 175 48.74 -39.35 11.39
N SER A 176 48.22 -39.80 12.53
CA SER A 176 47.41 -38.99 13.46
C SER A 176 48.01 -37.61 13.79
N ARG A 177 49.32 -37.54 14.07
CA ARG A 177 50.02 -36.27 14.34
C ARG A 177 49.98 -35.27 13.19
N LEU A 178 49.87 -35.76 11.95
CA LEU A 178 49.70 -34.87 10.79
C LEU A 178 48.34 -34.19 10.84
N ASP A 179 47.29 -34.89 11.28
CA ASP A 179 45.95 -34.31 11.38
C ASP A 179 45.92 -33.18 12.43
N ASP A 180 46.60 -33.33 13.57
CA ASP A 180 46.76 -32.23 14.55
C ASP A 180 47.46 -30.99 13.95
N ALA A 181 48.53 -31.19 13.18
CA ALA A 181 49.24 -30.10 12.51
C ALA A 181 48.39 -29.43 11.41
N ILE A 182 47.52 -30.21 10.76
CA ILE A 182 46.55 -29.72 9.78
C ILE A 182 45.50 -28.85 10.47
N GLU A 183 44.90 -29.32 11.56
CA GLU A 183 43.91 -28.54 12.32
C GLU A 183 44.50 -27.22 12.83
N TRP A 184 45.77 -27.24 13.26
CA TRP A 184 46.43 -26.02 13.71
C TRP A 184 46.67 -25.02 12.58
N PHE A 185 47.07 -25.48 11.39
CA PHE A 185 47.17 -24.63 10.22
C PHE A 185 45.80 -24.07 9.81
N ASP A 186 44.77 -24.90 9.84
CA ASP A 186 43.39 -24.53 9.52
C ASP A 186 42.85 -23.46 10.47
N HIS A 187 43.20 -23.52 11.76
CA HIS A 187 42.84 -22.48 12.72
C HIS A 187 43.47 -21.13 12.37
N HIS A 188 44.76 -21.10 12.02
CA HIS A 188 45.41 -19.86 11.55
C HIS A 188 44.76 -19.34 10.27
N PHE A 189 44.43 -20.22 9.33
CA PHE A 189 43.72 -19.87 8.11
C PHE A 189 42.38 -19.18 8.41
N ASP A 190 41.57 -19.76 9.30
CA ASP A 190 40.25 -19.21 9.66
C ASP A 190 40.37 -17.84 10.35
N LEU A 191 41.33 -17.66 11.27
CA LEU A 191 41.58 -16.37 11.93
C LEU A 191 41.90 -15.26 10.93
N ILE A 192 42.79 -15.53 9.98
CA ILE A 192 43.14 -14.55 8.93
C ILE A 192 41.94 -14.29 8.02
N ALA A 193 41.20 -15.34 7.65
CA ALA A 193 40.04 -15.20 6.77
C ALA A 193 38.92 -14.34 7.39
N LEU A 194 38.69 -14.47 8.71
CA LEU A 194 37.71 -13.67 9.45
C LEU A 194 38.12 -12.20 9.60
N ASP A 195 39.41 -11.92 9.83
CA ASP A 195 39.94 -10.56 10.11
C ASP A 195 40.43 -9.81 8.85
N MET A 196 40.26 -10.40 7.68
CA MET A 196 40.84 -9.92 6.43
C MET A 196 40.51 -8.46 6.07
N ILE A 197 39.31 -7.96 6.39
CA ILE A 197 38.94 -6.56 6.11
C ILE A 197 39.76 -5.60 6.98
N ASN A 198 39.97 -5.95 8.25
CA ASN A 198 40.75 -5.12 9.16
C ASN A 198 42.24 -5.15 8.76
N LEU A 199 42.77 -6.32 8.37
CA LEU A 199 44.13 -6.44 7.85
C LEU A 199 44.40 -5.54 6.62
N VAL A 200 43.43 -5.44 5.70
CA VAL A 200 43.51 -4.51 4.56
C VAL A 200 43.44 -3.04 5.02
N CYS A 201 42.66 -2.73 6.05
CA CYS A 201 42.59 -1.37 6.59
C CYS A 201 43.87 -0.96 7.33
N ASP A 202 44.53 -1.91 8.00
CA ASP A 202 45.77 -1.71 8.74
C ASP A 202 47.01 -1.65 7.83
N GLY A 203 46.86 -2.03 6.54
CA GLY A 203 47.91 -1.99 5.52
C GLY A 203 48.78 -3.25 5.48
N ASP A 204 48.35 -4.34 6.12
CA ASP A 204 49.05 -5.63 6.16
C ASP A 204 48.75 -6.50 4.91
N ASP A 205 48.97 -5.92 3.74
CA ASP A 205 48.67 -6.52 2.43
C ASP A 205 49.39 -7.87 2.20
N GLY A 206 50.56 -8.04 2.83
CA GLY A 206 51.40 -9.22 2.69
C GLY A 206 50.72 -10.51 3.14
N ILE A 207 49.96 -10.48 4.23
CA ILE A 207 49.21 -11.65 4.72
C ILE A 207 48.04 -11.96 3.78
N VAL A 208 47.31 -10.93 3.36
CA VAL A 208 46.14 -11.08 2.47
C VAL A 208 46.54 -11.74 1.15
N VAL A 209 47.68 -11.34 0.58
CA VAL A 209 48.23 -11.96 -0.63
C VAL A 209 48.62 -13.43 -0.39
N ARG A 210 49.28 -13.75 0.74
CA ARG A 210 49.64 -15.15 1.06
C ARG A 210 48.41 -16.03 1.23
N LEU A 211 47.37 -15.55 1.91
CA LEU A 211 46.10 -16.25 2.03
C LEU A 211 45.46 -16.46 0.64
N ALA A 212 45.44 -15.43 -0.19
CA ALA A 212 44.89 -15.51 -1.54
C ALA A 212 45.64 -16.55 -2.41
N ILE A 213 46.96 -16.63 -2.29
CA ILE A 213 47.79 -17.63 -2.97
C ILE A 213 47.44 -19.06 -2.50
N ILE A 214 47.27 -19.26 -1.20
CA ILE A 214 46.88 -20.57 -0.63
C ILE A 214 45.52 -21.00 -1.19
N VAL A 215 44.53 -20.11 -1.12
CA VAL A 215 43.18 -20.38 -1.61
C VAL A 215 43.17 -20.63 -3.12
N GLU A 216 43.98 -19.89 -3.91
CA GLU A 216 44.10 -20.12 -5.35
C GLU A 216 44.77 -21.47 -5.69
N ALA A 217 45.82 -21.84 -4.95
CA ALA A 217 46.50 -23.11 -5.13
C ALA A 217 45.58 -24.30 -4.78
N GLU A 218 44.85 -24.19 -3.68
CA GLU A 218 43.87 -25.21 -3.25
C GLU A 218 42.67 -25.29 -4.20
N GLU A 219 42.12 -24.16 -4.66
CA GLU A 219 41.05 -24.13 -5.69
C GLU A 219 41.46 -24.88 -6.96
N LYS A 220 42.69 -24.66 -7.44
CA LYS A 220 43.21 -25.35 -8.63
C LYS A 220 43.42 -26.85 -8.39
N SER A 221 43.86 -27.20 -7.18
CA SER A 221 44.01 -28.61 -6.78
C SER A 221 42.66 -29.31 -6.71
N ASP A 222 41.68 -28.70 -6.04
CA ASP A 222 40.33 -29.22 -5.88
C ASP A 222 39.62 -29.41 -7.24
N GLN A 223 39.70 -28.42 -8.13
CA GLN A 223 39.17 -28.53 -9.51
C GLN A 223 39.79 -29.70 -10.29
N ARG A 224 41.10 -29.95 -10.11
CA ARG A 224 41.78 -31.08 -10.75
C ARG A 224 41.27 -32.41 -10.19
N VAL A 225 41.05 -32.49 -8.87
CA VAL A 225 40.53 -33.69 -8.22
C VAL A 225 39.09 -33.98 -8.66
N GLU A 226 38.22 -32.96 -8.67
CA GLU A 226 36.83 -33.10 -9.10
C GLU A 226 36.74 -33.57 -10.55
N ALA A 227 37.49 -32.93 -11.47
CA ALA A 227 37.53 -33.31 -12.87
C ALA A 227 38.02 -34.76 -13.07
N LEU A 228 39.01 -35.19 -12.28
CA LEU A 228 39.49 -36.57 -12.29
C LEU A 228 38.41 -37.53 -11.77
N GLN A 229 37.73 -37.20 -10.68
CA GLN A 229 36.66 -38.04 -10.11
C GLN A 229 35.45 -38.17 -11.05
N GLU A 230 35.07 -37.08 -11.73
CA GLU A 230 33.99 -37.07 -12.72
C GLU A 230 34.35 -37.94 -13.95
N ALA A 231 35.57 -37.76 -14.49
CA ALA A 231 36.05 -38.59 -15.60
C ALA A 231 36.12 -40.09 -15.26
N LEU A 232 36.48 -40.43 -14.02
CA LEU A 232 36.51 -41.81 -13.52
C LEU A 232 35.10 -42.41 -13.35
N LYS A 233 34.09 -41.60 -13.01
CA LYS A 233 32.69 -42.05 -12.91
C LYS A 233 32.09 -42.37 -14.28
N ASP A 234 32.35 -41.53 -15.28
CA ASP A 234 31.74 -41.65 -16.61
C ASP A 234 32.42 -42.71 -17.50
N HIS A 235 33.70 -43.01 -17.28
CA HIS A 235 34.45 -43.98 -18.09
C HIS A 235 35.22 -45.00 -17.23
N LYS A 236 34.50 -45.99 -16.67
CA LYS A 236 35.09 -47.10 -15.89
C LYS A 236 36.21 -47.87 -16.61
N GLU A 237 36.17 -47.96 -17.94
CA GLU A 237 37.21 -48.64 -18.75
C GLU A 237 38.45 -47.78 -19.00
N MET A 238 38.35 -46.44 -18.95
CA MET A 238 39.53 -45.56 -19.01
C MET A 238 40.24 -45.45 -17.66
N ALA A 239 39.52 -45.66 -16.55
CA ALA A 239 40.06 -45.62 -15.20
C ALA A 239 41.29 -46.53 -14.99
N THR A 240 41.29 -47.73 -15.57
CA THR A 240 42.41 -48.69 -15.45
C THR A 240 43.64 -48.29 -16.28
N ARG A 241 43.50 -47.43 -17.30
CA ARG A 241 44.62 -46.98 -18.16
C ARG A 241 45.23 -45.65 -17.73
N PHE A 242 44.50 -44.82 -16.98
CA PHE A 242 44.97 -43.52 -16.46
C PHE A 242 45.48 -43.57 -15.01
N GLN A 243 45.46 -44.75 -14.37
CA GLN A 243 45.93 -44.99 -12.99
C GLN A 243 47.41 -44.63 -12.73
N SER A 244 48.24 -44.44 -13.77
CA SER A 244 49.64 -44.02 -13.64
C SER A 244 49.85 -42.50 -13.72
N ILE A 245 48.78 -41.71 -13.94
CA ILE A 245 48.81 -40.23 -14.06
C ILE A 245 48.18 -39.57 -12.81
N THR A 246 48.02 -40.31 -11.72
CA THR A 246 47.41 -39.83 -10.46
C THR A 246 48.44 -39.35 -9.45
N ASP A 247 49.39 -38.52 -9.90
CA ASP A 247 50.39 -37.89 -9.02
C ASP A 247 49.83 -36.52 -8.55
N GLY A 248 49.47 -36.40 -7.26
CA GLY A 248 48.85 -35.20 -6.68
C GLY A 248 47.83 -35.45 -5.56
N ALA A 249 47.14 -34.39 -5.12
CA ALA A 249 46.06 -34.49 -4.13
C ALA A 249 44.93 -35.40 -4.63
N LYS A 250 44.32 -36.18 -3.73
CA LYS A 250 43.30 -37.18 -4.08
C LYS A 250 41.91 -36.87 -3.53
N LYS A 251 41.81 -35.92 -2.60
CA LYS A 251 40.58 -35.48 -1.94
C LYS A 251 40.45 -33.97 -2.06
N VAL A 252 39.20 -33.51 -2.23
CA VAL A 252 38.82 -32.09 -2.20
C VAL A 252 38.95 -31.57 -0.78
N ARG A 253 39.60 -30.42 -0.61
CA ARG A 253 39.90 -29.82 0.71
C ARG A 253 38.98 -28.66 1.07
N GLY A 254 38.46 -27.91 0.09
CA GLY A 254 37.39 -26.94 0.30
C GLY A 254 37.81 -25.63 0.97
N TYR A 255 39.10 -25.24 0.91
CA TYR A 255 39.57 -23.96 1.47
C TYR A 255 38.90 -22.74 0.82
N LYS A 256 38.50 -22.84 -0.45
CA LYS A 256 37.74 -21.78 -1.12
C LYS A 256 36.37 -21.55 -0.50
N ASP A 257 35.67 -22.63 -0.16
CA ASP A 257 34.35 -22.55 0.49
C ASP A 257 34.48 -22.05 1.93
N ARG A 258 35.51 -22.48 2.67
CA ARG A 258 35.80 -21.93 4.00
C ARG A 258 36.07 -20.43 3.96
N PHE A 259 36.85 -19.97 2.97
CA PHE A 259 37.11 -18.55 2.76
C PHE A 259 35.81 -17.76 2.48
N LEU A 260 34.93 -18.26 1.61
CA LEU A 260 33.65 -17.61 1.34
C LEU A 260 32.74 -17.59 2.58
N LYS A 261 32.72 -18.68 3.36
CA LYS A 261 31.97 -18.75 4.62
C LYS A 261 32.50 -17.77 5.67
N ALA A 262 33.82 -17.60 5.80
CA ALA A 262 34.40 -16.63 6.72
C ALA A 262 33.92 -15.20 6.41
N ILE A 263 33.81 -14.83 5.13
CA ILE A 263 33.26 -13.54 4.71
C ILE A 263 31.80 -13.36 5.17
N SER A 264 30.98 -14.41 5.04
CA SER A 264 29.59 -14.39 5.50
C SER A 264 29.50 -14.25 7.03
N ILE A 265 30.26 -15.04 7.78
CA ILE A 265 30.25 -15.06 9.26
C ILE A 265 30.58 -13.67 9.82
N THR A 266 31.66 -13.03 9.34
CA THR A 266 32.06 -11.69 9.80
C THR A 266 30.96 -10.65 9.54
N CYS A 267 30.23 -10.77 8.42
CA CYS A 267 29.13 -9.87 8.09
C CYS A 267 27.89 -10.16 8.96
N GLU A 268 27.54 -11.43 9.16
CA GLU A 268 26.41 -11.87 9.99
C GLU A 268 26.53 -11.40 11.44
N GLU A 269 27.71 -11.54 12.07
CA GLU A 269 27.94 -11.08 13.44
C GLU A 269 27.72 -9.56 13.59
N LYS A 270 28.22 -8.78 12.63
CA LYS A 270 28.06 -7.32 12.63
C LYS A 270 26.63 -6.89 12.30
N LEU A 271 25.95 -7.62 11.42
CA LEU A 271 24.53 -7.39 11.13
C LEU A 271 23.65 -7.74 12.33
N ALA A 272 23.97 -8.79 13.09
CA ALA A 272 23.25 -9.13 14.32
C ALA A 272 23.38 -8.01 15.38
N GLU A 273 24.57 -7.45 15.56
CA GLU A 273 24.79 -6.27 16.43
C GLU A 273 23.98 -5.05 15.93
N ALA A 274 23.96 -4.83 14.62
CA ALA A 274 23.19 -3.74 14.01
C ALA A 274 21.67 -3.95 14.12
N ARG A 275 21.20 -5.21 14.04
CA ARG A 275 19.80 -5.60 14.22
C ARG A 275 19.33 -5.27 15.62
N GLN A 276 20.10 -5.66 16.64
CA GLN A 276 19.73 -5.38 18.03
C GLN A 276 19.57 -3.88 18.29
N LYS A 277 20.52 -3.07 17.80
CA LYS A 277 20.45 -1.60 17.92
C LYS A 277 19.25 -0.99 17.18
N PHE A 278 18.82 -1.62 16.09
CA PHE A 278 17.64 -1.19 15.33
C PHE A 278 16.33 -1.59 16.02
N LEU A 279 16.27 -2.78 16.63
CA LEU A 279 15.12 -3.21 17.44
C LEU A 279 14.96 -2.35 18.70
N ASP A 280 16.07 -1.90 19.30
CA ASP A 280 16.04 -0.98 20.45
C ASP A 280 15.59 0.44 20.04
N ASP A 281 15.89 0.88 18.82
CA ASP A 281 15.55 2.20 18.29
C ASP A 281 15.34 2.21 16.76
N PRO A 282 14.08 2.33 16.28
CA PRO A 282 13.76 2.32 14.86
C PRO A 282 14.51 3.37 14.04
N THR A 283 14.85 4.53 14.62
CA THR A 283 15.46 5.64 13.87
C THR A 283 16.92 5.39 13.51
N LYS A 284 17.56 4.36 14.09
CA LYS A 284 19.01 4.14 13.99
C LYS A 284 19.46 3.25 12.85
N LEU A 285 18.57 2.77 11.97
CA LEU A 285 18.94 1.87 10.85
C LEU A 285 20.07 2.45 9.99
N ALA A 286 19.97 3.73 9.63
CA ALA A 286 20.96 4.38 8.78
C ALA A 286 22.34 4.53 9.43
N ASP A 287 22.36 4.73 10.75
CA ASP A 287 23.57 4.91 11.54
C ASP A 287 24.22 3.57 11.87
N SER A 288 23.43 2.55 12.20
CA SER A 288 23.92 1.20 12.48
C SER A 288 24.53 0.54 11.24
N MET A 289 24.10 0.92 10.03
CA MET A 289 24.60 0.38 8.76
C MET A 289 25.79 1.15 8.14
N LYS A 290 26.40 2.11 8.84
CA LYS A 290 27.57 2.86 8.31
C LYS A 290 28.77 1.95 8.02
N TRP A 291 29.05 1.00 8.91
CA TRP A 291 30.18 0.07 8.76
C TRP A 291 30.08 -0.76 7.47
N TYR A 292 28.86 -1.16 7.09
CA TYR A 292 28.59 -2.00 5.92
C TYR A 292 29.14 -1.38 4.63
N PHE A 293 28.82 -0.09 4.40
CA PHE A 293 29.29 0.62 3.21
C PHE A 293 30.79 0.95 3.28
N ASN A 294 31.33 1.19 4.48
CA ASN A 294 32.75 1.43 4.67
C ASN A 294 33.58 0.18 4.36
N TYR A 295 33.11 -1.00 4.78
CA TYR A 295 33.77 -2.28 4.52
C TYR A 295 33.77 -2.62 3.03
N LEU A 296 32.64 -2.46 2.34
CA LEU A 296 32.59 -2.62 0.88
C LEU A 296 33.52 -1.62 0.16
N ASN A 297 33.65 -0.39 0.66
CA ASN A 297 34.60 0.57 0.13
C ASN A 297 36.06 0.17 0.40
N ALA A 298 36.38 -0.38 1.58
CA ALA A 298 37.70 -0.91 1.89
C ALA A 298 38.08 -2.08 0.96
N VAL A 299 37.15 -2.99 0.70
CA VAL A 299 37.34 -4.08 -0.28
C VAL A 299 37.61 -3.51 -1.67
N LYS A 300 36.82 -2.52 -2.11
CA LYS A 300 36.98 -1.87 -3.43
C LYS A 300 38.36 -1.24 -3.62
N GLN A 301 38.85 -0.52 -2.61
CA GLN A 301 40.10 0.25 -2.70
C GLN A 301 41.33 -0.62 -2.44
N GLY A 302 41.29 -1.46 -1.40
CA GLY A 302 42.45 -2.21 -0.91
C GLY A 302 42.51 -3.66 -1.36
N MET A 303 41.38 -4.38 -1.45
CA MET A 303 41.42 -5.84 -1.64
C MET A 303 41.44 -6.30 -3.11
N VAL A 304 40.87 -5.50 -4.02
CA VAL A 304 40.72 -5.87 -5.45
C VAL A 304 42.05 -6.15 -6.14
N HIS A 305 43.13 -5.47 -5.76
CA HIS A 305 44.44 -5.61 -6.40
C HIS A 305 45.32 -6.70 -5.76
N LEU A 306 44.95 -7.18 -4.56
CA LEU A 306 45.69 -8.20 -3.80
C LEU A 306 45.26 -9.63 -4.15
N MET A 307 44.14 -9.79 -4.86
CA MET A 307 43.54 -11.08 -5.16
C MET A 307 43.44 -11.38 -6.67
N PRO A 308 43.32 -12.67 -7.06
CA PRO A 308 43.17 -13.06 -8.46
C PRO A 308 41.96 -12.39 -9.14
N LYS A 309 42.17 -11.78 -10.31
CA LYS A 309 41.11 -11.11 -11.08
C LYS A 309 39.93 -12.03 -11.43
N LYS A 310 40.18 -13.33 -11.59
CA LYS A 310 39.16 -14.36 -11.85
C LYS A 310 38.06 -14.41 -10.78
N TRP A 311 38.39 -14.09 -9.52
CA TRP A 311 37.44 -14.15 -8.42
C TRP A 311 36.48 -12.98 -8.36
N LYS A 312 36.74 -11.90 -9.12
CA LYS A 312 35.92 -10.67 -9.12
C LYS A 312 35.52 -10.25 -7.69
N ILE A 313 36.51 -10.14 -6.80
CA ILE A 313 36.29 -10.11 -5.34
C ILE A 313 35.27 -9.06 -4.89
N LEU A 314 35.26 -7.87 -5.49
CA LEU A 314 34.28 -6.82 -5.20
C LEU A 314 32.84 -7.29 -5.46
N LYS A 315 32.61 -8.02 -6.55
CA LYS A 315 31.30 -8.59 -6.87
C LYS A 315 30.93 -9.66 -5.86
N THR A 316 31.84 -10.57 -5.55
CA THR A 316 31.60 -11.67 -4.59
C THR A 316 31.24 -11.14 -3.19
N PHE A 317 31.95 -10.13 -2.70
CA PHE A 317 31.61 -9.44 -1.46
C PHE A 317 30.25 -8.74 -1.56
N GLY A 318 30.02 -8.03 -2.67
CA GLY A 318 28.75 -7.35 -2.92
C GLY A 318 27.56 -8.30 -2.89
N ASP A 319 27.66 -9.44 -3.57
CA ASP A 319 26.59 -10.45 -3.66
C ASP A 319 26.29 -11.05 -2.28
N ILE A 320 27.33 -11.45 -1.51
CA ILE A 320 27.17 -12.00 -0.14
C ILE A 320 26.56 -10.95 0.80
N TYR A 321 27.13 -9.74 0.82
CA TYR A 321 26.66 -8.67 1.70
C TYR A 321 25.24 -8.24 1.33
N HIS A 322 24.89 -8.27 0.05
CA HIS A 322 23.55 -7.93 -0.41
C HIS A 322 22.53 -8.97 0.03
N GLN A 323 22.83 -10.26 -0.12
CA GLN A 323 21.97 -11.34 0.36
C GLN A 323 21.73 -11.23 1.87
N LEU A 324 22.78 -10.99 2.67
CA LEU A 324 22.63 -10.86 4.12
C LEU A 324 21.85 -9.60 4.54
N MET A 325 21.99 -8.49 3.81
CA MET A 325 21.17 -7.29 4.03
C MET A 325 19.70 -7.58 3.72
N HIS A 326 19.45 -8.29 2.61
CA HIS A 326 18.11 -8.72 2.24
C HIS A 326 17.49 -9.60 3.35
N ASP A 327 18.17 -10.66 3.76
CA ASP A 327 17.72 -11.60 4.80
C ASP A 327 17.47 -10.88 6.15
N LEU A 328 18.28 -9.86 6.48
CA LEU A 328 18.09 -9.06 7.68
C LEU A 328 16.80 -8.25 7.63
N LEU A 329 16.55 -7.52 6.53
CA LEU A 329 15.39 -6.64 6.43
C LEU A 329 14.09 -7.44 6.31
N THR A 330 14.08 -8.50 5.49
CA THR A 330 12.93 -9.40 5.39
C THR A 330 12.65 -10.11 6.71
N GLY A 331 13.69 -10.62 7.38
CA GLY A 331 13.58 -11.22 8.70
C GLY A 331 13.09 -10.25 9.78
N THR A 332 13.38 -8.95 9.67
CA THR A 332 12.87 -7.93 10.60
C THR A 332 11.43 -7.53 10.30
N ILE A 333 11.01 -7.55 9.03
CA ILE A 333 9.60 -7.32 8.64
C ILE A 333 8.69 -8.44 9.18
N GLU A 334 9.18 -9.68 9.19
CA GLU A 334 8.44 -10.85 9.65
C GLU A 334 8.47 -11.05 11.18
N ASP A 335 9.27 -10.25 11.88
CA ASP A 335 9.46 -10.34 13.33
C ASP A 335 8.23 -9.79 14.08
N PRO A 336 7.57 -10.57 14.96
CA PRO A 336 6.47 -10.09 15.77
C PRO A 336 6.85 -8.96 16.74
N GLU A 337 8.13 -8.83 17.09
CA GLU A 337 8.63 -7.76 17.96
C GLU A 337 8.83 -6.43 17.20
N ALA A 338 8.83 -6.45 15.87
CA ALA A 338 8.97 -5.25 15.06
C ALA A 338 7.70 -4.38 15.10
N SER A 339 7.84 -3.19 15.66
CA SER A 339 6.76 -2.19 15.63
C SER A 339 6.53 -1.61 14.22
N SER A 340 5.38 -0.97 14.03
CA SER A 340 5.05 -0.25 12.79
C SER A 340 6.08 0.83 12.42
N ALA A 341 6.77 1.41 13.41
CA ALA A 341 7.86 2.37 13.19
C ALA A 341 9.10 1.71 12.54
N HIS A 342 9.44 0.47 12.92
CA HIS A 342 10.52 -0.28 12.27
C HIS A 342 10.18 -0.57 10.82
N THR A 343 8.94 -1.02 10.58
CA THR A 343 8.45 -1.29 9.22
C THR A 343 8.56 -0.04 8.35
N LEU A 344 8.18 1.13 8.86
CA LEU A 344 8.28 2.40 8.15
C LEU A 344 9.71 2.78 7.77
N GLU A 345 10.67 2.66 8.69
CA GLU A 345 12.08 2.94 8.42
C GLU A 345 12.68 1.95 7.40
N ILE A 346 12.27 0.68 7.46
CA ILE A 346 12.67 -0.32 6.46
C ILE A 346 12.14 0.06 5.08
N ILE A 347 10.89 0.52 4.95
CA ILE A 347 10.37 0.86 3.63
C ILE A 347 11.05 2.13 3.06
N ASN A 348 11.54 3.04 3.91
CA ASN A 348 12.30 4.21 3.48
C ASN A 348 13.79 3.91 3.20
N TRP A 349 14.24 2.67 3.39
CA TRP A 349 15.64 2.25 3.24
C TRP A 349 16.11 1.98 1.79
N PRO A 350 15.33 1.33 0.91
CA PRO A 350 15.78 0.91 -0.43
C PRO A 350 16.36 2.06 -1.26
N GLU A 351 15.71 3.22 -1.28
CA GLU A 351 16.21 4.39 -2.01
C GLU A 351 17.60 4.82 -1.52
N LYS A 352 17.77 4.90 -0.19
CA LYS A 352 19.06 5.25 0.45
C LYS A 352 20.11 4.17 0.19
N TYR A 353 19.73 2.90 0.27
CA TYR A 353 20.60 1.74 0.07
C TYR A 353 21.14 1.68 -1.37
N TYR A 354 20.26 1.66 -2.38
CA TYR A 354 20.65 1.57 -3.78
C TYR A 354 21.43 2.79 -4.24
N LYS A 355 21.11 4.00 -3.73
CA LYS A 355 21.92 5.21 -3.97
C LYS A 355 23.35 5.07 -3.46
N LYS A 356 23.56 4.46 -2.30
CA LYS A 356 24.91 4.19 -1.75
C LYS A 356 25.62 3.07 -2.50
N MET A 357 24.92 1.97 -2.84
CA MET A 357 25.49 0.87 -3.63
C MET A 357 25.94 1.33 -5.02
N ARG A 358 25.17 2.22 -5.67
CA ARG A 358 25.53 2.84 -6.96
C ARG A 358 26.82 3.65 -6.87
N LYS A 359 27.03 4.39 -5.77
CA LYS A 359 28.31 5.12 -5.52
C LYS A 359 29.49 4.17 -5.33
N LEU A 360 29.26 2.99 -4.76
CA LEU A 360 30.29 1.95 -4.62
C LEU A 360 30.59 1.26 -5.96
N GLY A 361 29.78 1.47 -7.00
CA GLY A 361 30.01 0.95 -8.36
C GLY A 361 29.22 -0.30 -8.69
N PHE A 362 28.21 -0.64 -7.88
CA PHE A 362 27.27 -1.72 -8.18
C PHE A 362 26.13 -1.20 -9.06
N VAL A 363 25.74 -2.00 -10.05
CA VAL A 363 24.56 -1.74 -10.88
C VAL A 363 23.36 -2.42 -10.22
N GLU A 364 22.25 -1.70 -10.13
CA GLU A 364 21.03 -2.18 -9.47
C GLU A 364 20.46 -3.47 -10.09
N SER A 365 20.65 -3.68 -11.40
CA SER A 365 20.26 -4.91 -12.10
C SER A 365 20.97 -6.18 -11.62
N ASP A 366 22.17 -5.99 -11.03
CA ASP A 366 23.07 -7.07 -10.60
C ASP A 366 22.83 -7.42 -9.12
N LEU A 367 22.15 -6.54 -8.37
CA LEU A 367 21.77 -6.75 -6.98
C LEU A 367 20.42 -7.47 -6.93
N ARG A 368 20.48 -8.81 -6.88
CA ARG A 368 19.32 -9.70 -6.78
C ARG A 368 19.48 -10.63 -5.58
N PRO A 369 18.42 -10.91 -4.80
CA PRO A 369 17.03 -10.42 -4.92
C PRO A 369 16.87 -8.92 -4.59
N HIS A 370 15.68 -8.33 -4.72
CA HIS A 370 15.49 -6.94 -4.25
C HIS A 370 15.69 -6.89 -2.73
N VAL A 371 16.26 -5.80 -2.19
CA VAL A 371 16.64 -5.71 -0.77
C VAL A 371 15.47 -5.99 0.21
N ILE A 372 14.23 -5.83 -0.26
CA ILE A 372 12.98 -6.20 0.43
C ILE A 372 11.93 -6.83 -0.50
N ASP A 373 12.34 -7.57 -1.54
CA ASP A 373 11.43 -8.31 -2.45
C ASP A 373 10.36 -7.50 -3.19
N ASN A 374 10.59 -6.21 -3.44
CA ASN A 374 9.59 -5.30 -3.98
C ASN A 374 8.28 -5.23 -3.15
N ARG A 375 8.33 -5.59 -1.86
CA ARG A 375 7.17 -5.53 -0.94
C ARG A 375 6.85 -4.11 -0.47
N GLU A 376 7.50 -3.08 -1.02
CA GLU A 376 7.28 -1.68 -0.65
C GLU A 376 5.79 -1.31 -0.68
N GLN A 377 5.09 -1.63 -1.77
CA GLN A 377 3.66 -1.31 -1.93
C GLN A 377 2.77 -2.07 -0.95
N GLU A 378 3.10 -3.33 -0.65
CA GLU A 378 2.39 -4.16 0.32
C GLU A 378 2.53 -3.57 1.72
N LEU A 379 3.77 -3.28 2.13
CA LEU A 379 4.08 -2.73 3.45
C LEU A 379 3.51 -1.31 3.63
N VAL A 380 3.49 -0.49 2.57
CA VAL A 380 2.78 0.81 2.54
C VAL A 380 1.30 0.61 2.81
N LYS A 381 0.68 -0.33 2.09
CA LYS A 381 -0.75 -0.61 2.23
C LYS A 381 -1.08 -1.07 3.64
N ASP A 382 -0.26 -1.94 4.24
CA ASP A 382 -0.46 -2.45 5.60
C ASP A 382 -0.28 -1.35 6.65
N PHE A 383 0.75 -0.51 6.49
CA PHE A 383 0.96 0.64 7.36
C PHE A 383 -0.20 1.65 7.27
N ARG A 384 -0.67 1.95 6.05
CA ARG A 384 -1.85 2.78 5.84
C ARG A 384 -3.10 2.16 6.49
N GLN A 385 -3.30 0.86 6.32
CA GLN A 385 -4.45 0.15 6.90
C GLN A 385 -4.42 0.16 8.43
N LEU A 386 -3.23 0.14 9.04
CA LEU A 386 -3.06 0.29 10.48
C LEU A 386 -3.52 1.66 10.96
N ILE A 387 -3.11 2.75 10.30
CA ILE A 387 -3.57 4.11 10.62
C ILE A 387 -5.08 4.22 10.45
N ILE A 388 -5.63 3.71 9.35
CA ILE A 388 -7.08 3.70 9.10
C ILE A 388 -7.82 2.93 10.20
N LYS A 389 -7.29 1.79 10.65
CA LYS A 389 -7.89 1.02 11.75
C LYS A 389 -7.90 1.82 13.05
N PHE A 390 -6.82 2.51 13.39
CA PHE A 390 -6.78 3.38 14.56
C PHE A 390 -7.76 4.55 14.44
N LEU A 391 -7.87 5.16 13.26
CA LEU A 391 -8.85 6.20 12.98
C LEU A 391 -10.28 5.69 13.18
N ASP A 392 -10.61 4.50 12.65
CA ASP A 392 -11.93 3.88 12.77
C ASP A 392 -12.30 3.57 14.22
N GLU A 393 -11.38 2.93 14.96
CA GLU A 393 -11.59 2.62 16.38
C GLU A 393 -11.82 3.88 17.22
N TRP A 394 -11.18 4.98 16.85
CA TRP A 394 -11.26 6.23 17.59
C TRP A 394 -12.52 7.03 17.25
N ILE A 395 -12.89 7.12 15.96
CA ILE A 395 -14.15 7.75 15.53
C ILE A 395 -15.35 7.02 16.14
N GLU A 396 -15.33 5.68 16.15
CA GLU A 396 -16.39 4.91 16.82
C GLU A 396 -16.42 5.15 18.33
N ARG A 397 -15.28 5.37 18.97
CA ARG A 397 -15.24 5.70 20.40
C ARG A 397 -15.88 7.05 20.69
N ILE A 398 -15.57 8.08 19.89
CA ILE A 398 -16.24 9.39 20.00
C ILE A 398 -17.73 9.23 19.76
N PHE A 399 -18.12 8.53 18.70
CA PHE A 399 -19.51 8.43 18.33
C PHE A 399 -20.32 7.63 19.35
N ALA A 400 -19.74 6.59 19.94
CA ALA A 400 -20.32 5.88 21.06
C ALA A 400 -20.50 6.79 22.30
N GLN A 401 -19.57 7.71 22.55
CA GLN A 401 -19.71 8.70 23.62
C GLN A 401 -20.84 9.69 23.32
N GLU A 402 -20.92 10.23 22.10
CA GLU A 402 -21.98 11.15 21.70
C GLU A 402 -23.36 10.52 21.72
N ARG A 403 -23.48 9.24 21.37
CA ARG A 403 -24.72 8.48 21.52
C ARG A 403 -25.15 8.34 22.97
N ARG A 404 -24.20 8.13 23.89
CA ARG A 404 -24.49 8.09 25.34
C ARG A 404 -24.92 9.47 25.82
N ASP A 405 -24.16 10.50 25.45
CA ASP A 405 -24.50 11.88 25.78
C ASP A 405 -25.93 12.14 25.30
N PHE A 406 -26.25 11.91 24.02
CA PHE A 406 -27.60 12.09 23.48
C PHE A 406 -28.69 11.26 24.17
N ALA A 407 -28.40 10.03 24.59
CA ALA A 407 -29.35 9.19 25.33
C ALA A 407 -29.61 9.74 26.75
N ASP A 408 -28.58 10.26 27.41
CA ASP A 408 -28.63 10.79 28.76
C ASP A 408 -29.00 12.29 28.80
N ARG A 409 -29.50 12.86 27.70
CA ARG A 409 -29.84 14.28 27.55
C ARG A 409 -30.89 14.83 28.52
N ASN A 410 -31.65 13.95 29.19
CA ASN A 410 -32.70 14.31 30.13
C ASN A 410 -32.23 14.36 31.60
N VAL A 411 -30.96 14.06 31.88
CA VAL A 411 -30.39 14.09 33.24
C VAL A 411 -30.13 15.54 33.67
N GLU A 412 -30.24 15.84 34.97
CA GLU A 412 -29.99 17.20 35.51
C GLU A 412 -28.58 17.71 35.15
N GLY A 413 -28.55 18.84 34.40
CA GLY A 413 -27.35 19.42 33.81
C GLY A 413 -27.28 19.12 32.32
N SER A 414 -27.51 20.13 31.47
CA SER A 414 -27.39 19.98 30.02
C SER A 414 -26.04 19.35 29.66
N ASN A 415 -26.08 18.34 28.80
CA ASN A 415 -24.91 17.69 28.22
C ASN A 415 -24.39 18.43 26.97
N LEU A 416 -24.88 19.65 26.73
CA LEU A 416 -24.40 20.57 25.72
C LEU A 416 -23.55 21.66 26.38
N ASP A 417 -22.53 22.11 25.65
CA ASP A 417 -21.70 23.24 26.04
C ASP A 417 -22.19 24.52 25.34
N THR A 418 -21.65 25.66 25.77
CA THR A 418 -21.85 26.96 25.11
C THR A 418 -20.50 27.51 24.72
N ASP A 419 -20.35 27.97 23.48
CA ASP A 419 -19.12 28.61 23.04
C ASP A 419 -19.02 30.07 23.52
N GLU A 420 -17.90 30.72 23.17
CA GLU A 420 -17.63 32.11 23.53
C GLU A 420 -18.61 33.14 22.95
N TYR A 421 -19.39 32.76 21.93
CA TYR A 421 -20.43 33.60 21.33
C TYR A 421 -21.82 33.30 21.89
N GLY A 422 -21.95 32.33 22.80
CA GLY A 422 -23.23 31.92 23.37
C GLY A 422 -23.92 30.79 22.61
N TYR A 423 -23.30 30.22 21.56
CA TYR A 423 -23.94 29.18 20.76
C TYR A 423 -23.86 27.81 21.43
N PHE A 424 -24.94 27.03 21.35
CA PHE A 424 -24.91 25.65 21.82
C PHE A 424 -23.97 24.79 20.98
N ARG A 425 -23.23 23.91 21.66
CA ARG A 425 -22.23 23.00 21.09
C ARG A 425 -22.35 21.60 21.66
N THR A 426 -22.07 20.59 20.83
CA THR A 426 -21.81 19.25 21.34
C THR A 426 -20.40 19.16 21.93
N ARG A 427 -20.22 18.32 22.96
CA ARG A 427 -18.97 18.27 23.74
C ARG A 427 -17.78 17.68 22.97
N ASN A 428 -18.05 16.80 22.00
CA ASN A 428 -17.02 15.99 21.36
C ASN A 428 -16.56 16.53 19.99
N LEU A 429 -17.13 17.63 19.49
CA LEU A 429 -16.73 18.24 18.21
C LEU A 429 -15.23 18.60 18.18
N VAL A 430 -14.76 19.29 19.22
CA VAL A 430 -13.37 19.74 19.32
C VAL A 430 -12.41 18.56 19.37
N ASP A 431 -12.76 17.53 20.14
CA ASP A 431 -11.97 16.31 20.30
C ASP A 431 -11.83 15.57 18.98
N MET A 432 -12.91 15.48 18.21
CA MET A 432 -12.91 14.87 16.88
C MET A 432 -11.90 15.53 15.95
N TRP A 433 -11.95 16.85 15.82
CA TRP A 433 -11.02 17.59 14.96
C TRP A 433 -9.59 17.63 15.50
N ARG A 434 -9.39 17.61 16.81
CA ARG A 434 -8.06 17.46 17.42
C ARG A 434 -7.42 16.13 17.01
N MET A 435 -8.16 15.02 17.09
CA MET A 435 -7.63 13.72 16.70
C MET A 435 -7.33 13.61 15.21
N LEU A 436 -8.19 14.15 14.33
CA LEU A 436 -7.89 14.18 12.90
C LEU A 436 -6.55 14.89 12.61
N ARG A 437 -6.27 15.99 13.32
CA ARG A 437 -4.97 16.68 13.22
C ARG A 437 -3.80 15.83 13.71
N GLU A 438 -3.95 15.12 14.82
CA GLU A 438 -2.91 14.22 15.34
C GLU A 438 -2.61 13.07 14.35
N GLN A 439 -3.63 12.52 13.70
CA GLN A 439 -3.46 11.46 12.70
C GLN A 439 -2.80 11.98 11.41
N ILE A 440 -3.05 13.24 11.02
CA ILE A 440 -2.29 13.88 9.94
C ILE A 440 -0.80 13.98 10.31
N ASP A 441 -0.47 14.32 11.56
CA ASP A 441 0.92 14.38 12.01
C ASP A 441 1.61 13.00 11.94
N VAL A 442 0.91 11.93 12.32
CA VAL A 442 1.41 10.55 12.18
C VAL A 442 1.64 10.19 10.70
N ALA A 443 0.70 10.54 9.82
CA ALA A 443 0.83 10.28 8.39
C ALA A 443 1.98 11.11 7.77
N GLY A 444 2.13 12.37 8.14
CA GLY A 444 3.22 13.25 7.71
C GLY A 444 4.61 12.77 8.17
N ASN A 445 4.71 12.22 9.38
CA ASN A 445 5.94 11.63 9.91
C ASN A 445 6.43 10.42 9.09
N SER A 446 5.57 9.83 8.24
CA SER A 446 6.00 8.75 7.34
C SER A 446 6.95 9.19 6.23
N GLN A 447 7.05 10.50 5.99
CA GLN A 447 7.80 11.12 4.89
C GLN A 447 7.40 10.61 3.49
N ARG A 448 6.18 10.07 3.37
CA ARG A 448 5.67 9.54 2.10
C ARG A 448 4.28 10.07 1.79
N THR A 449 4.16 10.64 0.59
CA THR A 449 2.95 11.33 0.13
C THR A 449 1.81 10.35 -0.11
N ASP A 450 2.08 9.15 -0.64
CA ASP A 450 1.08 8.12 -0.90
C ASP A 450 0.39 7.59 0.37
N VAL A 451 1.13 7.51 1.48
CA VAL A 451 0.58 7.20 2.81
C VAL A 451 -0.30 8.35 3.30
N ALA A 452 0.19 9.59 3.23
CA ALA A 452 -0.55 10.77 3.68
C ALA A 452 -1.87 10.95 2.91
N GLU A 453 -1.82 10.92 1.58
CA GLU A 453 -2.97 11.01 0.68
C GLU A 453 -4.01 9.94 1.00
N GLY A 454 -3.58 8.68 1.11
CA GLY A 454 -4.50 7.57 1.42
C GLY A 454 -5.12 7.64 2.82
N VAL A 455 -4.45 8.25 3.80
CA VAL A 455 -5.01 8.50 5.15
C VAL A 455 -6.04 9.64 5.10
N ILE A 456 -5.77 10.71 4.34
CA ILE A 456 -6.67 11.86 4.20
C ILE A 456 -7.97 11.45 3.48
N ASP A 457 -7.88 10.64 2.41
CA ASP A 457 -9.06 10.07 1.75
C ASP A 457 -9.94 9.28 2.72
N ALA A 458 -9.32 8.48 3.59
CA ALA A 458 -10.05 7.75 4.62
C ALA A 458 -10.74 8.72 5.60
N MET A 459 -10.08 9.82 6.00
CA MET A 459 -10.68 10.85 6.85
C MET A 459 -11.89 11.51 6.20
N PHE A 460 -11.81 11.88 4.91
CA PHE A 460 -12.95 12.45 4.18
C PHE A 460 -14.15 11.49 4.14
N LEU A 461 -13.89 10.21 3.88
CA LEU A 461 -14.94 9.18 3.90
C LEU A 461 -15.62 9.08 5.27
N ARG A 462 -14.84 9.14 6.37
CA ARG A 462 -15.41 9.06 7.73
C ARG A 462 -16.15 10.31 8.15
N LEU A 463 -15.69 11.50 7.75
CA LEU A 463 -16.42 12.76 7.97
C LEU A 463 -17.80 12.73 7.29
N ARG A 464 -17.88 12.26 6.04
CA ARG A 464 -19.16 12.08 5.33
C ARG A 464 -20.05 11.02 5.99
N GLY A 465 -19.49 9.86 6.33
CA GLY A 465 -20.22 8.79 6.99
C GLY A 465 -20.78 9.23 8.35
N ARG A 466 -20.03 10.06 9.07
CA ARG A 466 -20.46 10.65 10.34
C ARG A 466 -21.67 11.56 10.19
N GLN A 467 -21.67 12.50 9.24
CA GLN A 467 -22.81 13.40 8.98
C GLN A 467 -24.11 12.59 8.82
N GLN A 468 -24.07 11.55 7.96
CA GLN A 468 -25.22 10.68 7.71
C GLN A 468 -25.67 9.91 8.97
N THR A 469 -24.72 9.39 9.74
CA THR A 469 -25.04 8.59 10.93
C THR A 469 -25.63 9.45 12.05
N PHE A 470 -25.16 10.69 12.21
CA PHE A 470 -25.71 11.66 13.16
C PHE A 470 -27.11 12.13 12.75
N GLN A 471 -27.31 12.41 11.47
CA GLN A 471 -28.62 12.77 10.92
C GLN A 471 -29.65 11.66 11.15
N ASN A 472 -29.29 10.40 10.89
CA ASN A 472 -30.18 9.26 11.14
C ASN A 472 -30.55 9.10 12.62
N MET A 473 -29.58 9.30 13.52
CA MET A 473 -29.83 9.25 14.97
C MET A 473 -30.86 10.31 15.42
N LEU A 474 -30.74 11.54 14.92
CA LEU A 474 -31.68 12.62 15.23
C LEU A 474 -33.06 12.40 14.57
N GLU A 475 -33.10 11.82 13.37
CA GLU A 475 -34.34 11.49 12.67
C GLU A 475 -35.13 10.40 13.41
N GLU A 476 -34.44 9.34 13.84
CA GLU A 476 -35.03 8.25 14.62
C GLU A 476 -35.64 8.74 15.94
N GLU A 477 -34.98 9.68 16.62
CA GLU A 477 -35.51 10.28 17.85
C GLU A 477 -36.69 11.23 17.56
N GLY A 478 -36.57 12.09 16.55
CA GLY A 478 -37.62 13.02 16.16
C GLY A 478 -38.92 12.31 15.74
N ALA A 479 -38.81 11.18 15.04
CA ALA A 479 -39.97 10.38 14.64
C ALA A 479 -40.86 9.90 15.81
N ARG A 480 -40.30 9.83 17.04
CA ARG A 480 -41.07 9.47 18.26
C ARG A 480 -42.08 10.54 18.67
N TYR A 481 -41.80 11.80 18.35
CA TYR A 481 -42.62 12.96 18.71
C TYR A 481 -43.63 13.34 17.60
N GLU A 482 -43.38 12.92 16.36
CA GLU A 482 -44.27 13.17 15.21
C GLU A 482 -45.53 12.27 15.17
N GLY A 483 -45.59 11.22 16.01
CA GLY A 483 -46.69 10.26 16.07
C GLY A 483 -47.96 10.75 16.78
N ASP A 484 -49.09 10.09 16.49
CA ASP A 484 -50.45 10.43 16.99
C ASP A 484 -50.77 9.84 18.38
N LYS A 485 -49.79 9.22 19.04
CA LYS A 485 -49.92 8.74 20.42
C LYS A 485 -49.58 9.88 21.38
N ASP A 486 -50.11 9.83 22.60
CA ASP A 486 -49.61 10.61 23.73
C ASP A 486 -48.16 10.19 24.01
N SER A 487 -47.24 10.68 23.19
CA SER A 487 -45.81 10.51 23.40
C SER A 487 -45.49 11.24 24.69
N GLU A 488 -44.82 10.55 25.61
CA GLU A 488 -44.24 11.20 26.77
C GLU A 488 -43.36 12.35 26.24
N LEU A 489 -43.76 13.60 26.51
CA LEU A 489 -43.03 14.81 26.09
C LEU A 489 -41.70 14.97 26.84
N GLU A 490 -41.33 13.97 27.64
CA GLU A 490 -40.08 13.88 28.34
C GLU A 490 -38.91 13.94 27.34
N GLY A 491 -38.04 14.93 27.51
CA GLY A 491 -36.89 15.15 26.65
C GLY A 491 -37.14 15.82 25.31
N PHE A 492 -38.33 16.37 25.06
CA PHE A 492 -38.63 17.14 23.84
C PHE A 492 -37.76 18.39 23.72
N GLN A 493 -37.71 19.21 24.78
CA GLN A 493 -36.84 20.38 24.86
C GLN A 493 -35.36 20.02 24.66
N ALA A 494 -34.90 18.93 25.29
CA ALA A 494 -33.53 18.47 25.14
C ALA A 494 -33.21 18.06 23.68
N LEU A 495 -34.16 17.45 22.96
CA LEU A 495 -34.00 17.14 21.54
C LEU A 495 -33.89 18.43 20.70
N GLN A 496 -34.70 19.44 21.00
CA GLN A 496 -34.66 20.74 20.33
C GLN A 496 -33.30 21.44 20.52
N ASP A 497 -32.80 21.45 21.76
CA ASP A 497 -31.48 22.01 22.07
C ASP A 497 -30.36 21.25 21.32
N TRP A 498 -30.48 19.93 21.21
CA TRP A 498 -29.54 19.09 20.44
C TRP A 498 -29.60 19.34 18.93
N LEU A 499 -30.78 19.57 18.36
CA LEU A 499 -30.93 19.95 16.95
C LEU A 499 -30.23 21.29 16.68
N VAL A 500 -30.38 22.26 17.57
CA VAL A 500 -29.71 23.57 17.48
C VAL A 500 -28.19 23.42 17.64
N ALA A 501 -27.72 22.72 18.67
CA ALA A 501 -26.30 22.46 18.88
C ALA A 501 -25.66 21.77 17.67
N THR A 502 -26.33 20.76 17.11
CA THR A 502 -25.84 20.05 15.93
C THR A 502 -25.79 20.96 14.70
N ALA A 503 -26.80 21.82 14.50
CA ALA A 503 -26.84 22.79 13.41
C ALA A 503 -25.69 23.80 13.50
N ASN A 504 -25.43 24.32 14.71
CA ASN A 504 -24.32 25.21 15.00
C ASN A 504 -22.98 24.52 14.74
N ASP A 505 -22.82 23.27 15.16
CA ASP A 505 -21.58 22.49 14.98
C ASP A 505 -21.26 22.24 13.52
N GLN A 506 -22.28 22.02 12.68
CA GLN A 506 -22.08 21.93 11.23
C GLN A 506 -21.58 23.26 10.66
N MET A 507 -22.14 24.39 11.10
CA MET A 507 -21.70 25.71 10.65
C MET A 507 -20.28 26.03 11.10
N ALA A 508 -19.93 25.73 12.35
CA ALA A 508 -18.56 25.91 12.83
C ALA A 508 -17.51 25.08 12.06
N CYS A 509 -17.93 23.99 11.40
CA CYS A 509 -17.02 23.24 10.54
C CYS A 509 -16.62 24.01 9.27
N ILE A 510 -17.43 24.99 8.83
CA ILE A 510 -17.26 25.68 7.53
C ILE A 510 -17.19 27.21 7.62
N ASP A 511 -17.49 27.79 8.79
CA ASP A 511 -17.54 29.23 9.00
C ASP A 511 -16.13 29.80 9.25
N ASP A 512 -15.53 30.32 8.18
CA ASP A 512 -14.24 31.00 8.21
C ASP A 512 -14.45 32.46 8.61
N ASN A 513 -13.92 32.86 9.76
CA ASN A 513 -13.99 34.25 10.23
C ASN A 513 -12.68 34.96 9.90
N GLU A 514 -12.66 35.63 8.74
CA GLU A 514 -11.50 36.38 8.23
C GLU A 514 -11.14 37.59 9.12
N GLU A 515 -12.11 38.20 9.80
CA GLU A 515 -11.90 39.39 10.63
C GLU A 515 -11.15 39.06 11.94
N ASP A 516 -11.47 37.91 12.54
CA ASP A 516 -10.81 37.41 13.77
C ASP A 516 -9.59 36.52 13.47
N GLY A 517 -9.27 36.29 12.19
CA GLY A 517 -8.18 35.41 11.77
C GLY A 517 -8.38 33.94 12.16
N ARG A 518 -9.64 33.53 12.38
CA ARG A 518 -10.00 32.19 12.83
C ARG A 518 -10.52 31.37 11.65
N LEU A 519 -9.78 30.32 11.32
CA LEU A 519 -10.21 29.34 10.32
C LEU A 519 -11.25 28.39 10.91
N ALA A 520 -12.23 28.04 10.09
CA ALA A 520 -13.16 26.95 10.34
C ALA A 520 -12.41 25.62 10.50
N TYR A 521 -13.04 24.61 11.08
CA TYR A 521 -12.38 23.32 11.25
C TYR A 521 -11.94 22.68 9.92
N LEU A 522 -12.77 22.77 8.86
CA LEU A 522 -12.47 22.20 7.55
C LEU A 522 -11.30 22.94 6.86
N SER A 523 -11.25 24.27 6.96
CA SER A 523 -10.16 25.09 6.41
C SER A 523 -8.86 24.89 7.19
N SER A 524 -8.93 24.79 8.52
CA SER A 524 -7.78 24.42 9.37
C SER A 524 -7.26 23.01 9.04
N PHE A 525 -8.16 22.06 8.77
CA PHE A 525 -7.81 20.70 8.34
C PHE A 525 -7.04 20.72 7.02
N LYS A 526 -7.48 21.49 6.02
CA LYS A 526 -6.75 21.70 4.74
C LYS A 526 -5.33 22.19 4.97
N GLN A 527 -5.19 23.29 5.70
CA GLN A 527 -3.89 23.89 5.97
C GLN A 527 -2.91 22.90 6.63
N LYS A 528 -3.44 21.98 7.45
CA LYS A 528 -2.64 20.99 8.16
C LYS A 528 -2.11 19.89 7.24
N PHE A 529 -2.92 19.37 6.32
CA PHE A 529 -2.51 18.24 5.46
C PHE A 529 -1.82 18.65 4.16
N GLU A 530 -2.08 19.87 3.67
CA GLU A 530 -1.54 20.38 2.40
C GLU A 530 -0.02 20.24 2.23
N PRO A 531 0.83 20.45 3.27
CA PRO A 531 2.28 20.26 3.14
C PRO A 531 2.74 18.83 2.90
N PHE A 532 1.88 17.82 3.16
CA PHE A 532 2.23 16.39 3.11
C PHE A 532 1.73 15.69 1.83
N VAL A 533 1.01 16.39 0.96
CA VAL A 533 0.39 15.82 -0.24
C VAL A 533 0.95 16.44 -1.52
N THR A 534 0.73 15.75 -2.64
CA THR A 534 1.13 16.28 -3.95
C THR A 534 0.19 17.39 -4.43
N PRO A 535 0.68 18.34 -5.26
CA PRO A 535 -0.18 19.36 -5.86
C PRO A 535 -1.33 18.78 -6.70
N GLN A 536 -1.13 17.62 -7.34
CA GLN A 536 -2.20 16.95 -8.07
C GLN A 536 -3.30 16.42 -7.15
N TYR A 537 -2.92 15.88 -5.98
CA TYR A 537 -3.89 15.43 -4.99
C TYR A 537 -4.66 16.60 -4.37
N THR A 538 -4.05 17.78 -4.24
CA THR A 538 -4.74 18.98 -3.71
C THR A 538 -6.02 19.31 -4.48
N GLU A 539 -6.03 19.16 -5.82
CA GLU A 539 -7.25 19.35 -6.63
C GLU A 539 -8.36 18.34 -6.27
N HIS A 540 -7.99 17.08 -6.03
CA HIS A 540 -8.93 16.05 -5.58
C HIS A 540 -9.47 16.36 -4.18
N ALA A 541 -8.57 16.71 -3.25
CA ALA A 541 -8.93 17.08 -1.89
C ALA A 541 -9.86 18.30 -1.86
N GLU A 542 -9.66 19.29 -2.73
CA GLU A 542 -10.57 20.43 -2.88
C GLU A 542 -11.98 20.02 -3.31
N SER A 543 -12.09 19.08 -4.25
CA SER A 543 -13.39 18.52 -4.63
C SER A 543 -14.09 17.83 -3.45
N GLU A 544 -13.36 17.01 -2.68
CA GLU A 544 -13.91 16.32 -1.51
C GLU A 544 -14.29 17.30 -0.39
N MET A 545 -13.50 18.37 -0.20
CA MET A 545 -13.82 19.44 0.74
C MET A 545 -15.08 20.21 0.36
N ASN A 546 -15.29 20.51 -0.93
CA ASN A 546 -16.51 21.17 -1.38
C ASN A 546 -17.74 20.30 -1.11
N LEU A 547 -17.65 18.99 -1.39
CA LEU A 547 -18.72 18.04 -1.07
C LEU A 547 -19.01 17.98 0.43
N LEU A 548 -17.98 18.02 1.28
CA LEU A 548 -18.16 18.07 2.73
C LEU A 548 -18.80 19.39 3.18
N ARG A 549 -18.37 20.52 2.61
CA ARG A 549 -18.93 21.84 2.90
C ARG A 549 -20.42 21.89 2.58
N ASP A 550 -20.82 21.42 1.40
CA ASP A 550 -22.22 21.29 1.01
C ASP A 550 -22.99 20.39 1.99
N GLY A 551 -22.42 19.24 2.36
CA GLY A 551 -23.00 18.33 3.35
C GLY A 551 -23.19 18.96 4.74
N TYR A 552 -22.29 19.84 5.19
CA TYR A 552 -22.44 20.58 6.44
C TYR A 552 -23.60 21.60 6.37
N VAL A 553 -23.74 22.33 5.25
CA VAL A 553 -24.86 23.25 5.03
C VAL A 553 -26.19 22.52 5.00
N ASP A 554 -26.25 21.42 4.24
CA ASP A 554 -27.46 20.60 4.09
C ASP A 554 -27.90 20.01 5.43
N PHE A 555 -26.95 19.46 6.20
CA PHE A 555 -27.27 18.85 7.49
C PHE A 555 -27.69 19.89 8.53
N SER A 556 -27.04 21.06 8.57
CA SER A 556 -27.47 22.18 9.43
C SER A 556 -28.90 22.62 9.10
N THR A 557 -29.16 22.88 7.81
CA THR A 557 -30.49 23.29 7.32
C THR A 557 -31.54 22.21 7.61
N TRP A 558 -31.18 20.94 7.51
CA TRP A 558 -32.04 19.81 7.87
C TRP A 558 -32.40 19.81 9.36
N CYS A 559 -31.44 20.06 10.27
CA CYS A 559 -31.71 20.14 11.70
C CYS A 559 -32.74 21.23 12.02
N ILE A 560 -32.61 22.38 11.38
CA ILE A 560 -33.55 23.51 11.52
C ILE A 560 -34.94 23.18 10.97
N ASN A 561 -35.02 22.52 9.80
CA ASN A 561 -36.29 22.04 9.27
C ASN A 561 -36.96 21.00 10.20
N LYS A 562 -36.17 20.07 10.76
CA LYS A 562 -36.68 19.05 11.69
C LYS A 562 -37.19 19.71 12.97
N PHE A 563 -36.46 20.70 13.51
CA PHE A 563 -36.91 21.51 14.64
C PHE A 563 -38.27 22.14 14.37
N ALA A 564 -38.43 22.87 13.26
CA ALA A 564 -39.68 23.55 12.94
C ALA A 564 -40.85 22.56 12.83
N LYS A 565 -40.65 21.44 12.12
CA LYS A 565 -41.66 20.38 12.00
C LYS A 565 -42.08 19.77 13.33
N LEU A 566 -41.13 19.59 14.25
CA LEU A 566 -41.39 19.07 15.58
C LEU A 566 -42.24 20.03 16.41
N VAL A 567 -41.92 21.32 16.41
CA VAL A 567 -42.73 22.35 17.08
C VAL A 567 -44.16 22.35 16.54
N ILE A 568 -44.33 22.30 15.22
CA ILE A 568 -45.65 22.23 14.58
C ILE A 568 -46.41 20.96 14.96
N SER A 569 -45.72 19.83 15.03
CA SER A 569 -46.32 18.51 15.27
C SER A 569 -46.70 18.27 16.73
N VAL A 570 -46.03 18.96 17.66
CA VAL A 570 -46.21 18.80 19.11
C VAL A 570 -47.01 19.98 19.66
N ASP A 571 -46.45 21.18 19.68
CA ASP A 571 -47.03 22.33 20.38
C ASP A 571 -48.24 22.90 19.64
N PHE A 572 -48.17 22.94 18.31
CA PHE A 572 -49.27 23.48 17.51
C PHE A 572 -50.36 22.47 17.19
N ARG A 573 -50.19 21.19 17.58
CA ARG A 573 -51.11 20.09 17.23
C ARG A 573 -52.56 20.43 17.55
N THR A 574 -52.82 20.91 18.75
CA THR A 574 -54.18 21.20 19.22
C THR A 574 -54.79 22.38 18.45
N VAL A 575 -54.04 23.45 18.25
CA VAL A 575 -54.48 24.67 17.57
C VAL A 575 -54.70 24.42 16.07
N ILE A 576 -53.80 23.67 15.42
CA ILE A 576 -53.88 23.32 13.99
C ILE A 576 -55.18 22.62 13.63
N THR A 577 -55.64 21.69 14.48
CA THR A 577 -56.89 20.94 14.21
C THR A 577 -58.15 21.81 14.24
N THR A 578 -58.06 23.04 14.79
CA THR A 578 -59.20 23.96 14.86
C THR A 578 -59.41 24.73 13.55
N PHE A 579 -58.35 24.99 12.78
CA PHE A 579 -58.43 25.80 11.57
C PHE A 579 -59.43 25.25 10.54
N PHE A 580 -60.16 26.18 9.93
CA PHE A 580 -61.21 25.95 8.93
C PHE A 580 -62.41 25.13 9.40
N THR A 581 -62.49 24.83 10.70
CA THR A 581 -63.67 24.22 11.35
C THR A 581 -64.58 25.29 11.97
N PRO A 582 -65.79 24.96 12.46
CA PRO A 582 -66.64 25.93 13.15
C PRO A 582 -65.95 26.62 14.35
N ARG A 583 -65.06 25.92 15.06
CA ARG A 583 -64.32 26.50 16.20
C ARG A 583 -63.37 27.62 15.81
N TRP A 584 -62.82 27.58 14.60
CA TRP A 584 -61.85 28.59 14.15
C TRP A 584 -62.46 29.99 14.02
N TYR A 585 -63.76 30.10 13.74
CA TYR A 585 -64.44 31.41 13.72
C TYR A 585 -64.54 32.04 15.11
N GLU A 586 -64.55 31.23 16.18
CA GLU A 586 -64.70 31.66 17.57
C GLU A 586 -63.36 31.94 18.25
N THR A 587 -62.24 31.44 17.72
CA THR A 587 -60.92 31.52 18.34
C THR A 587 -59.97 32.45 17.59
N MET A 588 -58.91 32.94 18.26
CA MET A 588 -57.79 33.64 17.62
C MET A 588 -56.61 32.69 17.44
N ALA A 589 -56.85 31.57 16.75
CA ALA A 589 -55.90 30.46 16.61
C ALA A 589 -54.55 30.89 16.00
N MET A 590 -54.56 31.72 14.96
CA MET A 590 -53.31 32.22 14.36
C MET A 590 -52.50 33.09 15.31
N LYS A 591 -53.15 33.97 16.08
CA LYS A 591 -52.47 34.79 17.09
C LYS A 591 -51.80 33.92 18.16
N GLN A 592 -52.43 32.83 18.58
CA GLN A 592 -51.83 31.88 19.53
C GLN A 592 -50.56 31.26 18.95
N MET A 593 -50.59 30.81 17.69
CA MET A 593 -49.41 30.25 17.03
C MET A 593 -48.29 31.27 16.86
N ILE A 594 -48.60 32.52 16.49
CA ILE A 594 -47.60 33.57 16.31
C ILE A 594 -46.93 33.96 17.63
N VAL A 595 -47.67 34.00 18.74
CA VAL A 595 -47.06 34.26 20.07
C VAL A 595 -46.05 33.17 20.43
N THR A 596 -46.42 31.90 20.27
CA THR A 596 -45.49 30.80 20.54
C THR A 596 -44.33 30.74 19.54
N PHE A 597 -44.56 31.12 18.28
CA PHE A 597 -43.51 31.29 17.29
C PHE A 597 -42.49 32.36 17.73
N GLU A 598 -42.98 33.51 18.20
CA GLU A 598 -42.16 34.61 18.72
C GLU A 598 -41.34 34.18 19.94
N GLU A 599 -41.92 33.39 20.86
CA GLU A 599 -41.22 32.81 22.01
C GLU A 599 -40.06 31.91 21.55
N TYR A 600 -40.31 30.98 20.61
CA TYR A 600 -39.25 30.10 20.09
C TYR A 600 -38.12 30.85 19.39
N VAL A 601 -38.44 31.85 18.55
CA VAL A 601 -37.40 32.69 17.94
C VAL A 601 -36.64 33.48 19.01
N GLY A 602 -37.35 34.00 20.01
CA GLY A 602 -36.79 34.75 21.12
C GLY A 602 -35.80 33.94 21.95
N ASP A 603 -36.14 32.69 22.25
CA ASP A 603 -35.35 31.78 23.09
C ASP A 603 -34.11 31.24 22.36
N TYR A 604 -34.24 30.91 21.07
CA TYR A 604 -33.15 30.27 20.34
C TYR A 604 -32.22 31.23 19.60
N GLN A 605 -32.63 32.46 19.27
CA GLN A 605 -31.77 33.42 18.53
C GLN A 605 -30.42 33.69 19.21
N GLN A 606 -30.33 33.58 20.54
CA GLN A 606 -29.11 33.87 21.30
C GLN A 606 -28.14 32.68 21.30
N VAL A 607 -28.64 31.47 21.10
CA VAL A 607 -27.88 30.22 21.21
C VAL A 607 -27.65 29.55 19.84
N LEU A 608 -28.16 30.16 18.78
CA LEU A 608 -28.06 29.71 17.40
C LEU A 608 -27.00 30.53 16.66
N HIS A 609 -26.25 29.89 15.77
CA HIS A 609 -25.23 30.54 14.95
C HIS A 609 -25.82 31.73 14.18
N HIS A 610 -25.13 32.87 14.12
CA HIS A 610 -25.70 34.09 13.53
C HIS A 610 -26.19 33.91 12.09
N SER A 611 -25.48 33.11 11.28
CA SER A 611 -25.87 32.81 9.90
C SER A 611 -27.16 31.98 9.78
N LEU A 612 -27.55 31.28 10.85
CA LEU A 612 -28.73 30.43 10.87
C LEU A 612 -29.97 31.15 11.38
N VAL A 613 -29.86 32.32 12.04
CA VAL A 613 -31.02 32.98 12.70
C VAL A 613 -32.09 33.35 11.69
N ASP A 614 -31.69 34.01 10.60
CA ASP A 614 -32.59 34.39 9.51
C ASP A 614 -33.18 33.15 8.80
N ILE A 615 -32.34 32.14 8.57
CA ILE A 615 -32.72 30.86 7.96
C ILE A 615 -33.75 30.12 8.84
N PHE A 616 -33.57 30.15 10.15
CA PHE A 616 -34.48 29.56 11.14
C PHE A 616 -35.86 30.21 11.08
N VAL A 617 -35.91 31.55 11.08
CA VAL A 617 -37.17 32.29 10.99
C VAL A 617 -37.89 32.02 9.67
N GLU A 618 -37.16 32.01 8.56
CA GLU A 618 -37.74 31.73 7.23
C GLU A 618 -38.29 30.29 7.14
N ILE A 619 -37.50 29.28 7.53
CA ILE A 619 -37.92 27.88 7.53
C ILE A 619 -39.14 27.65 8.41
N PHE A 620 -39.16 28.25 9.60
CA PHE A 620 -40.26 28.09 10.52
C PHE A 620 -41.52 28.77 9.98
N ALA A 621 -41.41 29.95 9.37
CA ALA A 621 -42.53 30.64 8.73
C ALA A 621 -43.08 29.87 7.52
N ASP A 622 -42.21 29.24 6.73
CA ASP A 622 -42.57 28.35 5.63
C ASP A 622 -43.34 27.13 6.11
N GLU A 623 -42.84 26.44 7.15
CA GLU A 623 -43.49 25.25 7.71
C GLU A 623 -44.85 25.60 8.33
N LEU A 624 -44.97 26.77 8.97
CA LEU A 624 -46.23 27.31 9.47
C LEU A 624 -47.25 27.52 8.34
N LEU A 625 -46.82 28.14 7.23
CA LEU A 625 -47.67 28.36 6.06
C LEU A 625 -48.11 27.05 5.42
N VAL A 626 -47.19 26.11 5.21
CA VAL A 626 -47.49 24.79 4.64
C VAL A 626 -48.55 24.11 5.49
N ARG A 627 -48.39 24.13 6.82
CA ARG A 627 -49.35 23.50 7.72
C ARG A 627 -50.69 24.21 7.74
N TYR A 628 -50.71 25.55 7.72
CA TYR A 628 -51.94 26.34 7.61
C TYR A 628 -52.73 25.99 6.33
N LEU A 629 -52.07 25.90 5.18
CA LEU A 629 -52.70 25.50 3.91
C LEU A 629 -53.20 24.04 3.94
N MET A 630 -52.52 23.14 4.66
CA MET A 630 -52.93 21.75 4.82
C MET A 630 -54.18 21.57 5.72
N CYS A 631 -54.51 22.56 6.56
CA CYS A 631 -55.69 22.50 7.43
C CYS A 631 -57.01 22.33 6.66
N VAL A 632 -57.05 22.54 5.34
CA VAL A 632 -58.23 22.25 4.50
C VAL A 632 -58.64 20.77 4.55
N ARG A 633 -57.75 19.90 5.00
CA ARG A 633 -57.98 18.47 5.22
C ARG A 633 -58.41 18.13 6.65
N ASN A 634 -58.52 19.10 7.54
CA ASN A 634 -58.99 18.87 8.89
C ASN A 634 -60.39 18.26 8.89
N LYS A 635 -60.65 17.38 9.86
CA LYS A 635 -61.97 16.77 10.02
C LYS A 635 -62.99 17.84 10.39
N GLY A 636 -63.93 18.10 9.48
CA GLY A 636 -64.94 19.15 9.65
C GLY A 636 -64.55 20.50 9.03
N ALA A 637 -63.45 20.57 8.27
CA ALA A 637 -63.10 21.74 7.49
C ALA A 637 -64.19 22.02 6.44
N LYS A 638 -64.90 23.14 6.59
CA LYS A 638 -65.89 23.61 5.60
C LYS A 638 -65.99 25.13 5.55
N PHE A 639 -65.95 25.67 4.35
CA PHE A 639 -66.15 27.08 4.05
C PHE A 639 -67.57 27.27 3.51
N LYS A 640 -68.43 27.93 4.29
CA LYS A 640 -69.75 28.33 3.83
C LYS A 640 -69.71 29.75 3.30
N ARG A 641 -70.31 29.99 2.15
CA ARG A 641 -70.37 31.34 1.55
C ARG A 641 -71.15 32.35 2.39
N THR A 642 -71.99 31.88 3.31
CA THR A 642 -72.68 32.70 4.30
C THR A 642 -71.81 33.13 5.49
N ASP A 643 -70.71 32.41 5.74
CA ASP A 643 -69.85 32.63 6.88
C ASP A 643 -68.73 33.63 6.49
N PRO A 644 -68.23 34.48 7.41
CA PRO A 644 -67.23 35.50 7.12
C PRO A 644 -65.80 34.92 7.05
N PHE A 645 -65.60 33.82 6.31
CA PHE A 645 -64.30 33.15 6.23
C PHE A 645 -63.24 33.97 5.50
N GLN A 646 -63.63 34.86 4.58
CA GLN A 646 -62.68 35.75 3.88
C GLN A 646 -62.03 36.72 4.86
N ASP A 647 -62.85 37.38 5.68
CA ASP A 647 -62.39 38.28 6.74
C ASP A 647 -61.54 37.53 7.77
N LYS A 648 -61.90 36.27 8.05
CA LYS A 648 -61.15 35.45 9.00
C LYS A 648 -59.77 35.04 8.47
N ILE A 649 -59.67 34.58 7.22
CA ILE A 649 -58.39 34.29 6.56
C ILE A 649 -57.53 35.56 6.48
N PHE A 650 -58.14 36.69 6.13
CA PHE A 650 -57.44 37.97 6.09
C PHE A 650 -56.89 38.37 7.47
N ASN A 651 -57.67 38.18 8.55
CA ASN A 651 -57.23 38.46 9.91
C ASN A 651 -56.06 37.56 10.32
N ASP A 652 -56.13 36.25 10.03
CA ASP A 652 -55.04 35.31 10.31
C ASP A 652 -53.75 35.75 9.59
N ILE A 653 -53.81 36.00 8.27
CA ILE A 653 -52.65 36.41 7.47
C ILE A 653 -52.13 37.79 7.93
N SER A 654 -53.02 38.72 8.24
CA SER A 654 -52.62 40.05 8.73
C SER A 654 -51.88 39.95 10.06
N THR A 655 -52.33 39.06 10.96
CA THR A 655 -51.65 38.79 12.24
C THR A 655 -50.23 38.26 12.01
N ALA A 656 -50.06 37.32 11.08
CA ALA A 656 -48.74 36.80 10.74
C ALA A 656 -47.85 37.88 10.08
N PHE A 657 -48.42 38.71 9.19
CA PHE A 657 -47.70 39.79 8.50
C PHE A 657 -47.27 40.91 9.44
N GLU A 658 -48.08 41.24 10.45
CA GLU A 658 -47.68 42.20 11.50
C GLU A 658 -46.41 41.74 12.22
N PHE A 659 -46.33 40.45 12.56
CA PHE A 659 -45.13 39.86 13.15
C PHE A 659 -43.96 39.82 12.16
N PHE A 660 -44.13 39.30 10.95
CA PHE A 660 -43.03 39.21 9.97
C PHE A 660 -42.47 40.57 9.57
N ARG A 661 -43.28 41.62 9.55
CA ARG A 661 -42.83 43.01 9.29
C ARG A 661 -42.06 43.63 10.45
N ALA A 662 -42.20 43.08 11.66
CA ALA A 662 -41.45 43.50 12.83
C ALA A 662 -40.10 42.80 12.97
N LEU A 663 -39.76 41.86 12.07
CA LEU A 663 -38.47 41.17 12.08
C LEU A 663 -37.30 42.15 11.87
N PRO A 664 -36.14 41.94 12.52
CA PRO A 664 -34.99 42.84 12.41
C PRO A 664 -34.43 42.94 10.99
N ASN A 665 -34.45 41.85 10.21
CA ASN A 665 -33.94 41.80 8.85
C ASN A 665 -35.07 42.07 7.82
N PRO A 666 -35.04 43.20 7.09
CA PRO A 666 -36.06 43.54 6.10
C PRO A 666 -36.09 42.58 4.89
N ASP A 667 -34.97 41.97 4.53
CA ASP A 667 -34.90 41.08 3.36
C ASP A 667 -35.63 39.77 3.65
N VAL A 668 -35.41 39.20 4.83
CA VAL A 668 -36.14 38.02 5.33
C VAL A 668 -37.63 38.32 5.47
N SER A 669 -37.96 39.49 6.04
CA SER A 669 -39.34 39.96 6.15
C SER A 669 -40.05 39.99 4.80
N ASN A 670 -39.39 40.55 3.78
CA ASN A 670 -39.91 40.61 2.42
C ASN A 670 -40.03 39.23 1.78
N ALA A 671 -39.02 38.37 1.93
CA ALA A 671 -39.01 37.00 1.39
C ALA A 671 -40.18 36.19 1.94
N ILE A 672 -40.33 36.11 3.26
CA ILE A 672 -41.43 35.41 3.93
C ILE A 672 -42.77 35.97 3.46
N THR A 673 -42.92 37.30 3.45
CA THR A 673 -44.17 37.94 3.02
C THR A 673 -44.53 37.58 1.58
N GLN A 674 -43.56 37.54 0.65
CA GLN A 674 -43.81 37.13 -0.74
C GLN A 674 -44.22 35.66 -0.84
N THR A 675 -43.58 34.77 -0.10
CA THR A 675 -43.94 33.34 -0.07
C THR A 675 -45.38 33.15 0.41
N TRP A 676 -45.79 33.87 1.45
CA TRP A 676 -47.14 33.81 2.01
C TRP A 676 -48.24 34.37 1.11
N ARG A 677 -47.92 35.13 0.05
CA ARG A 677 -48.92 35.60 -0.93
C ARG A 677 -49.57 34.48 -1.71
N VAL A 678 -49.04 33.26 -1.64
CA VAL A 678 -49.72 32.06 -2.14
C VAL A 678 -51.13 31.89 -1.55
N THR A 679 -51.35 32.42 -0.35
CA THR A 679 -52.68 32.46 0.30
C THR A 679 -53.72 33.29 -0.48
N GLU A 680 -53.29 34.26 -1.31
CA GLU A 680 -54.19 35.01 -2.20
C GLU A 680 -54.87 34.06 -3.21
N TYR A 681 -54.10 33.15 -3.82
CA TYR A 681 -54.62 32.15 -4.74
C TYR A 681 -55.45 31.06 -4.02
N PHE A 682 -55.06 30.69 -2.80
CA PHE A 682 -55.88 29.83 -1.95
C PHE A 682 -57.27 30.45 -1.70
N LEU A 683 -57.33 31.74 -1.36
CA LEU A 683 -58.57 32.47 -1.17
C LEU A 683 -59.39 32.53 -2.46
N GLN A 684 -58.76 32.79 -3.61
CA GLN A 684 -59.44 32.81 -4.92
C GLN A 684 -60.12 31.46 -5.25
N LEU A 685 -59.50 30.33 -4.93
CA LEU A 685 -60.12 29.00 -5.13
C LEU A 685 -61.39 28.81 -4.28
N LEU A 686 -61.48 29.46 -3.12
CA LEU A 686 -62.65 29.39 -2.24
C LEU A 686 -63.76 30.36 -2.68
N THR A 687 -63.40 31.57 -3.12
CA THR A 687 -64.36 32.66 -3.38
C THR A 687 -64.90 32.69 -4.80
N SER A 688 -64.12 32.24 -5.79
CA SER A 688 -64.50 32.33 -7.22
C SER A 688 -65.74 31.51 -7.55
N GLU A 689 -66.53 32.03 -8.50
CA GLU A 689 -67.70 31.34 -9.06
C GLU A 689 -67.31 30.03 -9.76
N LYS A 690 -68.28 29.11 -9.89
CA LYS A 690 -68.03 27.72 -10.31
C LYS A 690 -67.40 27.65 -11.70
N GLU A 691 -67.82 28.55 -12.57
CA GLU A 691 -67.41 28.69 -13.97
C GLU A 691 -65.97 29.20 -14.11
N ALA A 692 -65.49 30.01 -13.16
CA ALA A 692 -64.17 30.65 -13.18
C ALA A 692 -63.05 29.79 -12.57
N LEU A 693 -63.39 28.73 -11.81
CA LEU A 693 -62.42 27.87 -11.12
C LEU A 693 -61.35 27.25 -12.03
N PRO A 694 -61.65 26.81 -13.27
CA PRO A 694 -60.62 26.31 -14.17
C PRO A 694 -59.56 27.37 -14.52
N ASP A 695 -59.97 28.64 -14.71
CA ASP A 695 -59.06 29.73 -15.04
C ASP A 695 -58.20 30.12 -13.83
N VAL A 696 -58.79 30.18 -12.63
CA VAL A 696 -58.08 30.43 -11.37
C VAL A 696 -57.04 29.34 -11.11
N PHE A 697 -57.41 28.07 -11.29
CA PHE A 697 -56.46 26.96 -11.18
C PHE A 697 -55.32 27.09 -12.21
N GLN A 698 -55.63 27.47 -13.45
CA GLN A 698 -54.62 27.65 -14.48
C GLN A 698 -53.63 28.75 -14.12
N GLU A 699 -54.09 29.90 -13.62
CA GLU A 699 -53.22 30.98 -13.18
C GLU A 699 -52.33 30.53 -12.01
N PHE A 700 -52.93 29.90 -11.00
CA PHE A 700 -52.21 29.41 -9.83
C PHE A 700 -51.13 28.39 -10.24
N LYS A 701 -51.49 27.39 -11.04
CA LYS A 701 -50.57 26.35 -11.52
C LYS A 701 -49.48 26.90 -12.45
N SER A 702 -49.74 27.97 -13.18
CA SER A 702 -48.73 28.62 -14.03
C SER A 702 -47.68 29.35 -13.20
N ARG A 703 -48.07 29.93 -12.06
CA ARG A 703 -47.17 30.65 -11.15
C ARG A 703 -46.45 29.72 -10.17
N TYR A 704 -47.12 28.67 -9.73
CA TYR A 704 -46.62 27.64 -8.82
C TYR A 704 -46.70 26.29 -9.53
N TRP A 705 -45.69 26.00 -10.34
CA TRP A 705 -45.68 24.86 -11.27
C TRP A 705 -45.76 23.51 -10.57
N ASP A 706 -45.33 23.42 -9.31
CA ASP A 706 -45.32 22.25 -8.44
C ASP A 706 -46.61 22.08 -7.62
N LEU A 707 -47.60 22.97 -7.78
CA LEU A 707 -48.92 22.88 -7.15
C LEU A 707 -49.58 21.51 -7.36
N GLN A 708 -49.89 20.81 -6.27
CA GLN A 708 -50.49 19.48 -6.35
C GLN A 708 -52.00 19.54 -6.54
N ILE A 709 -52.49 18.84 -7.57
CA ILE A 709 -53.93 18.75 -7.87
C ILE A 709 -54.73 18.08 -6.74
N THR A 710 -54.09 17.21 -5.96
CA THR A 710 -54.67 16.54 -4.78
C THR A 710 -54.99 17.53 -3.67
N TRP A 711 -54.13 18.54 -3.46
CA TRP A 711 -54.42 19.62 -2.52
C TRP A 711 -55.54 20.53 -3.04
N VAL A 712 -55.51 20.92 -4.32
CA VAL A 712 -56.62 21.70 -4.94
C VAL A 712 -57.96 20.96 -4.82
N GLU A 713 -57.96 19.63 -5.01
CA GLU A 713 -59.13 18.79 -4.80
C GLU A 713 -59.66 18.90 -3.36
N ALA A 714 -58.77 18.88 -2.36
CA ALA A 714 -59.16 19.05 -0.96
C ALA A 714 -59.74 20.45 -0.69
N VAL A 715 -59.14 21.49 -1.26
CA VAL A 715 -59.66 22.87 -1.17
C VAL A 715 -61.08 22.93 -1.72
N LEU A 716 -61.32 22.46 -2.94
CA LEU A 716 -62.66 22.49 -3.56
C LEU A 716 -63.69 21.69 -2.75
N ARG A 717 -63.31 20.53 -2.22
CA ARG A 717 -64.20 19.69 -1.38
C ARG A 717 -64.61 20.33 -0.07
N SER A 718 -63.81 21.27 0.44
CA SER A 718 -64.14 22.01 1.66
C SER A 718 -65.16 23.13 1.43
N ARG A 719 -65.50 23.47 0.18
CA ARG A 719 -66.58 24.42 -0.12
C ARG A 719 -67.96 23.84 0.21
N ASP A 720 -68.89 24.69 0.64
CA ASP A 720 -70.29 24.31 0.87
C ASP A 720 -71.05 24.01 -0.42
N ASP A 721 -70.74 24.73 -1.49
CA ASP A 721 -71.36 24.63 -2.81
C ASP A 721 -70.74 23.55 -3.71
N PHE A 722 -69.83 22.72 -3.20
CA PHE A 722 -69.05 21.76 -3.96
C PHE A 722 -69.90 20.78 -4.78
N GLU A 723 -69.56 20.66 -6.05
CA GLU A 723 -70.12 19.66 -6.98
C GLU A 723 -69.01 18.91 -7.71
N ARG A 724 -69.27 17.64 -8.05
CA ARG A 724 -68.31 16.82 -8.82
C ARG A 724 -67.95 17.44 -10.17
N SER A 725 -68.86 18.20 -10.77
CA SER A 725 -68.68 18.95 -12.02
C SER A 725 -67.51 19.95 -11.93
N MET A 726 -67.35 20.66 -10.80
CA MET A 726 -66.26 21.62 -10.57
C MET A 726 -64.89 20.94 -10.67
N LEU A 727 -64.74 19.84 -9.94
CA LEU A 727 -63.48 19.10 -9.90
C LEU A 727 -63.15 18.52 -11.28
N ASN A 728 -64.16 18.04 -12.02
CA ASN A 728 -63.98 17.56 -13.38
C ASN A 728 -63.54 18.68 -14.33
N ALA A 729 -64.09 19.89 -14.21
CA ALA A 729 -63.69 21.04 -15.02
C ALA A 729 -62.24 21.46 -14.75
N VAL A 730 -61.83 21.48 -13.47
CA VAL A 730 -60.44 21.77 -13.08
C VAL A 730 -59.48 20.68 -13.57
N LYS A 731 -59.85 19.39 -13.44
CA LYS A 731 -59.04 18.27 -13.96
C LYS A 731 -58.93 18.29 -15.49
N ALA A 732 -60.02 18.65 -16.18
CA ALA A 732 -60.01 18.81 -17.64
C ALA A 732 -59.07 19.95 -18.07
N ARG A 733 -59.08 21.08 -17.35
CA ARG A 733 -58.14 22.17 -17.61
C ARG A 733 -56.71 21.76 -17.32
N ALA A 734 -56.45 21.09 -16.19
CA ALA A 734 -55.12 20.56 -15.86
C ALA A 734 -54.57 19.65 -16.95
N ALA A 735 -55.41 18.81 -17.58
CA ALA A 735 -54.99 17.94 -18.67
C ALA A 735 -54.69 18.68 -19.99
N GLN A 736 -55.16 19.91 -20.16
CA GLN A 736 -54.93 20.75 -21.34
C GLN A 736 -53.74 21.71 -21.16
N MET A 737 -53.21 21.82 -19.95
CA MET A 737 -52.12 22.73 -19.64
C MET A 737 -50.76 22.08 -19.90
N ASP A 738 -49.86 22.85 -20.51
CA ASP A 738 -48.44 22.58 -20.51
C ASP A 738 -47.76 23.62 -19.60
N VAL A 739 -47.04 23.15 -18.58
CA VAL A 739 -46.48 24.01 -17.52
C VAL A 739 -44.98 23.85 -17.51
N VAL A 740 -44.28 24.97 -17.74
CA VAL A 740 -42.82 25.01 -17.69
C VAL A 740 -42.37 24.79 -16.24
N ARG A 741 -41.52 23.79 -16.01
CA ARG A 741 -40.94 23.53 -14.68
C ARG A 741 -39.93 24.61 -14.34
N GLY A 742 -40.06 25.19 -13.15
CA GLY A 742 -39.15 26.20 -12.59
C GLY A 742 -38.44 25.69 -11.33
N PRO A 743 -37.81 26.60 -10.54
CA PRO A 743 -37.35 26.26 -9.20
C PRO A 743 -38.52 25.81 -8.31
N GLU A 744 -38.28 24.92 -7.35
CA GLU A 744 -39.31 24.49 -6.40
C GLU A 744 -39.88 25.69 -5.64
N THR A 745 -41.18 25.66 -5.41
CA THR A 745 -41.91 26.69 -4.66
C THR A 745 -42.46 26.11 -3.36
N ILE A 746 -43.05 26.95 -2.52
CA ILE A 746 -43.72 26.51 -1.29
C ILE A 746 -44.82 25.46 -1.55
N MET A 747 -45.46 25.47 -2.73
CA MET A 747 -46.52 24.52 -3.05
C MET A 747 -46.02 23.09 -3.31
N GLY A 748 -44.73 22.90 -3.59
CA GLY A 748 -44.11 21.57 -3.63
C GLY A 748 -44.08 20.87 -2.27
N LYS A 749 -44.04 21.64 -1.18
CA LYS A 749 -44.11 21.15 0.21
C LYS A 749 -45.56 20.85 0.66
N VAL A 750 -46.55 21.48 0.05
CA VAL A 750 -47.99 21.27 0.33
C VAL A 750 -48.49 20.03 -0.40
N LYS A 751 -48.39 18.87 0.25
CA LYS A 751 -48.80 17.56 -0.30
C LYS A 751 -50.21 17.19 0.06
#